data_AF-A0A1G6X4B0-F1
#
_entry.id   AF-A0A1G6X4B0-F1
#
_cell.length_a   1.000
_cell.length_b   1.000
_cell.length_c   1.000
_cell.angle_alpha   90.00
_cell.angle_beta   90.00
_cell.angle_gamma   90.00
#
_symmetry.space_group_name_H-M   'P 1'
#
loop_
_entity.id
_entity.type
_entity.pdbx_description
1 polymer ?
#
loop_
_entity_poly.entity_id
_entity_poly.type
_entity_poly.pdbx_seq_one_letter_code
_entity_poly.pdbx_strand_id
1 'polypeptide(L)'
;MASYNDILEKLNRFTRKYYTKMLIKGALLFVVLGVIFFFAVLGVEYFLWLNSTGRLLLLMLFIGVECFLLFRYILTPLFYLFKLKQGISNKQASLLIGTHFSDVGDKLYNLLDLAEDKEQSELLLASMEQRSENMDPIPFAKAVDFRDNVKYTKYLILPVLLFGLIWLSGNWASFFGSADRVVNYDLAYEPPAPFQFRLLSENLNVLDTKPYTIEVVTVGAVQPEEVYIDIEGANSLLQKQNGRYQYTFTPPLKRTAFSFKANGVFSRSYTLNALTTPSIQDFRIILDYPNYTNRSSEVLRSTGNAIFPEGTRISWEIEGHNAENIRLIEKDTALSFARKGNLFELSKNIYADYPYELSTSNKNVQDYEKLGYRFTVIKDAYPIIKVKQVLDSLNPNVSYYAGEASDDYKLKSIQLVCYPDDTPESPQVIPLNAPNANLDQFYYTFPSGLELVSGKNYSFYFTATDNDAIHKGKTAKSQVFSMALLDDNQLRNQELESQQSLINNMDKSLDRYKEQKETLKDISREQKEKKQLNFNEQTQVKDFLQKQLQQENLMQKFSKQLKENLEKGKKDDQMNQLLKERLERQELEAKKNEKLLEELNKIADKIDKEELTKRLEELGKKQQNSERNLEQLLELTKRYYVTEKASQLAKDLAEEAKRQELLSKMKVGQDFSETEQQKLNESFDQLAKELEELKKDNDKLKKPVALIIDDNKKEAVKQDQQDALEQINKYQGAEQSSQSEQKEKAAEGASKKQKSAAQKMKEMSEDLGESASGDGGGSSITEDAEMLRQILDNLVTFSFKQEKLYDSLEEVDVDNAQFSGSVREQQELRDLFGHVDDSLFALSLRRAELSEFVNEQITEVYYNMDKSLESLAESQIYQGISYQKYVMNASNSLADFLANMLDNMQQSMQAGKGQGQGQDFQLPDIIKGQGELKEKMEGMGQQGQGKPQKGQGEGQQGEGQKGDGQKQGEGEGKSQSGQGNKAGEGQKGQGGEKGEGKEGKRSKGENGGHGGQGQGQPSEAELQEIYEIYKEQQIIRQQLEQQLQDMINAGDQKLGQKLLKQMEDFENDLLENGVTQRSISKINTIQYELLKLENAALKQGQKSERESNTNTKDFKNPIITKPQVLENYRNEIEILNRQALPLRPNFQNRVKDYFKSDD
;
A
#
# COMPACT_ATOMS: atom_id res chain seq x y z
N MET A 1 87.71 55.04 -131.12
CA MET A 1 87.32 54.85 -129.72
C MET A 1 86.86 53.42 -129.39
N ALA A 2 86.51 52.57 -130.38
CA ALA A 2 86.01 51.22 -130.09
C ALA A 2 87.09 50.34 -129.41
N SER A 3 88.34 50.44 -129.86
CA SER A 3 89.45 49.63 -129.33
C SER A 3 89.83 49.99 -127.90
N TYR A 4 89.74 51.28 -127.52
CA TYR A 4 89.99 51.71 -126.14
C TYR A 4 88.90 51.22 -125.17
N ASN A 5 87.63 51.21 -125.60
CA ASN A 5 86.55 50.65 -124.79
C ASN A 5 86.72 49.14 -124.57
N ASP A 6 87.24 48.39 -125.55
CA ASP A 6 87.52 46.96 -125.38
C ASP A 6 88.67 46.71 -124.37
N ILE A 7 89.68 47.60 -124.33
CA ILE A 7 90.72 47.60 -123.29
C ILE A 7 90.14 47.88 -121.91
N LEU A 8 89.24 48.86 -121.78
CA LEU A 8 88.53 49.13 -120.51
C LEU A 8 87.67 47.93 -120.07
N GLU A 9 87.04 47.24 -121.01
CA GLU A 9 86.28 46.03 -120.71
C GLU A 9 87.18 44.88 -120.25
N LYS A 10 88.33 44.67 -120.91
CA LYS A 10 89.34 43.68 -120.51
C LYS A 10 89.94 44.00 -119.13
N LEU A 11 90.17 45.28 -118.81
CA LEU A 11 90.57 45.74 -117.48
C LEU A 11 89.50 45.43 -116.42
N ASN A 12 88.23 45.69 -116.72
CA ASN A 12 87.12 45.39 -115.82
C ASN A 12 86.97 43.86 -115.59
N ARG A 13 87.19 43.03 -116.62
CA ARG A 13 87.25 41.56 -116.47
C ARG A 13 88.41 41.11 -115.59
N PHE A 14 89.59 41.73 -115.70
CA PHE A 14 90.72 41.47 -114.81
C PHE A 14 90.39 41.82 -113.35
N THR A 15 89.85 43.01 -113.11
CA THR A 15 89.48 43.48 -111.76
C THR A 15 88.45 42.56 -111.12
N ARG A 16 87.43 42.12 -111.88
CA ARG A 16 86.44 41.13 -111.39
C ARG A 16 87.12 39.82 -110.99
N LYS A 17 88.01 39.29 -111.84
CA LYS A 17 88.72 38.02 -111.57
C LYS A 17 89.69 38.14 -110.37
N TYR A 18 90.33 39.28 -110.19
CA TYR A 18 91.21 39.57 -109.06
C TYR A 18 90.46 39.52 -107.71
N TYR A 19 89.32 40.21 -107.62
CA TYR A 19 88.50 40.17 -106.40
C TYR A 19 87.83 38.81 -106.19
N THR A 20 87.50 38.06 -107.26
CA THR A 20 87.08 36.65 -107.12
C THR A 20 88.17 35.79 -106.50
N LYS A 21 89.45 35.98 -106.89
CA LYS A 21 90.58 35.24 -106.29
C LYS A 21 90.71 35.57 -104.80
N MET A 22 90.57 36.84 -104.44
CA MET A 22 90.61 37.30 -103.04
C MET A 22 89.44 36.73 -102.22
N LEU A 23 88.25 36.63 -102.81
CA LEU A 23 87.08 36.03 -102.19
C LEU A 23 87.26 34.53 -101.94
N ILE A 24 87.80 33.77 -102.89
CA ILE A 24 88.07 32.34 -102.71
C ILE A 24 89.10 32.12 -101.58
N LYS A 25 90.14 32.93 -101.50
CA LYS A 25 91.10 32.90 -100.38
C LYS A 25 90.42 33.25 -99.05
N GLY A 26 89.59 34.29 -99.04
CA GLY A 26 88.84 34.72 -97.87
C GLY A 26 87.87 33.64 -97.37
N ALA A 27 87.13 33.01 -98.27
CA ALA A 27 86.20 31.92 -97.95
C ALA A 27 86.93 30.70 -97.34
N LEU A 28 88.09 30.31 -97.89
CA LEU A 28 88.90 29.24 -97.32
C LEU A 28 89.38 29.57 -95.90
N LEU A 29 89.87 30.79 -95.68
CA LEU A 29 90.32 31.21 -94.35
C LEU A 29 89.16 31.36 -93.35
N PHE A 30 87.98 31.81 -93.80
CA PHE A 30 86.78 31.89 -92.99
C PHE A 30 86.37 30.51 -92.47
N VAL A 31 86.30 29.51 -93.35
CA VAL A 31 85.96 28.13 -92.94
C VAL A 31 86.98 27.56 -91.97
N VAL A 32 88.28 27.72 -92.25
CA VAL A 32 89.33 27.17 -91.38
C VAL A 32 89.31 27.80 -90.00
N LEU A 33 89.32 29.14 -89.93
CA LEU A 33 89.37 29.85 -88.65
C LEU A 33 88.07 29.70 -87.87
N GLY A 34 86.92 29.73 -88.55
CA GLY A 34 85.62 29.55 -87.91
C GLY A 34 85.45 28.16 -87.31
N VAL A 35 85.82 27.09 -88.03
CA VAL A 35 85.72 25.72 -87.49
C VAL A 35 86.68 25.49 -86.32
N ILE A 36 87.90 26.03 -86.37
CA ILE A 36 88.84 25.93 -85.24
C ILE A 36 88.27 26.66 -84.01
N PHE A 37 87.72 27.86 -84.19
CA PHE A 37 87.14 28.64 -83.11
C PHE A 37 85.89 27.97 -82.53
N PHE A 38 85.05 27.38 -83.37
CA PHE A 38 83.91 26.56 -82.96
C PHE A 38 84.34 25.40 -82.06
N PHE A 39 85.39 24.65 -82.43
CA PHE A 39 85.91 23.58 -81.56
C PHE A 39 86.47 24.11 -80.24
N ALA A 40 87.09 25.29 -80.23
CA ALA A 40 87.57 25.91 -79.00
C ALA A 40 86.41 26.26 -78.06
N VAL A 41 85.33 26.87 -78.56
CA VAL A 41 84.14 27.22 -77.76
C VAL A 41 83.48 25.97 -77.16
N LEU A 42 83.30 24.92 -77.97
CA LEU A 42 82.77 23.63 -77.48
C LEU A 42 83.68 22.99 -76.43
N GLY A 43 85.00 23.07 -76.62
CA GLY A 43 85.98 22.57 -75.65
C GLY A 43 85.92 23.31 -74.31
N VAL A 44 85.81 24.63 -74.32
CA VAL A 44 85.68 25.43 -73.09
C VAL A 44 84.41 25.05 -72.32
N GLU A 45 83.26 24.92 -72.99
CA GLU A 45 82.03 24.48 -72.33
C GLU A 45 82.12 23.02 -71.84
N TYR A 46 82.72 22.13 -72.64
CA TYR A 46 82.88 20.72 -72.27
C TYR A 46 83.71 20.54 -70.99
N PHE A 47 84.79 21.33 -70.81
CA PHE A 47 85.66 21.22 -69.63
C PHE A 47 85.21 22.03 -68.42
N LEU A 48 84.61 23.21 -68.62
CA LEU A 48 84.32 24.15 -67.51
C LEU A 48 82.86 24.13 -67.03
N TRP A 49 81.92 23.49 -67.74
CA TRP A 49 80.50 23.40 -67.36
C TRP A 49 79.94 24.74 -66.87
N LEU A 50 80.00 25.76 -67.73
CA LEU A 50 79.72 27.12 -67.31
C LEU A 50 78.24 27.29 -66.93
N ASN A 51 77.97 28.22 -66.02
CA ASN A 51 76.61 28.61 -65.65
C ASN A 51 75.91 29.34 -66.83
N SER A 52 74.60 29.58 -66.72
CA SER A 52 73.81 30.25 -67.77
C SER A 52 74.45 31.56 -68.28
N THR A 53 75.02 32.36 -67.37
CA THR A 53 75.71 33.60 -67.71
C THR A 53 76.99 33.37 -68.51
N GLY A 54 77.81 32.38 -68.12
CA GLY A 54 79.04 32.02 -68.85
C GLY A 54 78.76 31.46 -70.24
N ARG A 55 77.67 30.68 -70.40
CA ARG A 55 77.21 30.17 -71.71
C ARG A 55 76.75 31.30 -72.64
N LEU A 56 75.98 32.27 -72.12
CA LEU A 56 75.57 33.44 -72.90
C LEU A 56 76.77 34.27 -73.35
N LEU A 57 77.77 34.45 -72.50
CA LEU A 57 78.98 35.20 -72.83
C LEU A 57 79.79 34.48 -73.92
N LEU A 58 79.94 33.16 -73.83
CA LEU A 58 80.57 32.35 -74.88
C LEU A 58 79.79 32.39 -76.21
N LEU A 59 78.46 32.32 -76.17
CA LEU A 59 77.63 32.41 -77.37
C LEU A 59 77.76 33.79 -78.04
N MET A 60 77.73 34.87 -77.27
CA MET A 60 77.92 36.23 -77.78
C MET A 60 79.32 36.44 -78.36
N LEU A 61 80.35 35.89 -77.71
CA LEU A 61 81.73 35.90 -78.23
C LEU A 61 81.83 35.12 -79.55
N PHE A 62 81.20 33.94 -79.62
CA PHE A 62 81.15 33.12 -80.83
C PHE A 62 80.52 33.88 -82.00
N ILE A 63 79.32 34.44 -81.80
CA ILE A 63 78.62 35.22 -82.81
C ILE A 63 79.45 36.44 -83.23
N GLY A 64 80.04 37.17 -82.27
CA GLY A 64 80.84 38.36 -82.55
C GLY A 64 82.05 38.07 -83.42
N VAL A 65 82.80 37.01 -83.12
CA VAL A 65 83.98 36.60 -83.89
C VAL A 65 83.60 36.08 -85.28
N GLU A 66 82.55 35.26 -85.39
CA GLU A 66 82.07 34.77 -86.68
C GLU A 66 81.58 35.91 -87.58
N CYS A 67 80.81 36.86 -87.03
CA CYS A 67 80.40 38.06 -87.78
C CYS A 67 81.60 38.89 -88.24
N PHE A 68 82.62 39.05 -87.39
CA PHE A 68 83.86 39.75 -87.76
C PHE A 68 84.61 39.04 -88.89
N LEU A 69 84.79 37.72 -88.80
CA LEU A 69 85.44 36.92 -89.84
C LEU A 69 84.65 36.98 -91.16
N LEU A 70 83.33 36.87 -91.09
CA LEU A 70 82.44 36.96 -92.25
C LEU A 70 82.54 38.35 -92.91
N PHE A 71 82.52 39.42 -92.11
CA PHE A 71 82.67 40.79 -92.62
C PHE A 71 84.03 41.01 -93.28
N ARG A 72 85.12 40.57 -92.63
CA ARG A 72 86.50 40.80 -93.08
C ARG A 72 86.89 39.97 -94.30
N TYR A 73 86.46 38.71 -94.37
CA TYR A 73 86.94 37.75 -95.37
C TYR A 73 85.94 37.46 -96.49
N ILE A 74 84.63 37.63 -96.28
CA ILE A 74 83.60 37.36 -97.30
C ILE A 74 82.96 38.67 -97.80
N LEU A 75 82.39 39.48 -96.91
CA LEU A 75 81.69 40.70 -97.32
C LEU A 75 82.62 41.75 -97.92
N THR A 76 83.83 41.92 -97.37
CA THR A 76 84.78 42.93 -97.87
C THR A 76 85.16 42.69 -99.34
N PRO A 77 85.57 41.47 -99.79
CA PRO A 77 85.76 41.17 -101.21
C PRO A 77 84.49 41.29 -102.06
N LEU A 78 83.32 40.92 -101.52
CA LEU A 78 82.04 41.06 -102.23
C LEU A 78 81.69 42.53 -102.51
N PHE A 79 81.94 43.45 -101.57
CA PHE A 79 81.72 44.87 -101.78
C PHE A 79 82.58 45.44 -102.90
N TYR A 80 83.81 44.95 -103.08
CA TYR A 80 84.65 45.31 -104.21
C TYR A 80 84.15 44.71 -105.53
N LEU A 81 83.63 43.48 -105.51
CA LEU A 81 83.13 42.79 -106.71
C LEU A 81 81.82 43.37 -107.25
N PHE A 82 80.94 43.84 -106.36
CA PHE A 82 79.68 44.52 -106.69
C PHE A 82 79.82 46.05 -106.83
N LYS A 83 81.05 46.59 -106.78
CA LYS A 83 81.35 48.03 -106.89
C LYS A 83 80.66 48.92 -105.83
N LEU A 84 80.30 48.36 -104.67
CA LEU A 84 79.80 49.12 -103.51
C LEU A 84 80.92 49.90 -102.79
N LYS A 85 82.19 49.57 -103.07
CA LYS A 85 83.39 50.26 -102.59
C LYS A 85 84.36 50.45 -103.76
N GLN A 86 85.06 51.60 -103.84
CA GLN A 86 86.03 51.87 -104.91
C GLN A 86 87.14 50.81 -104.92
N GLY A 87 87.25 50.06 -106.02
CA GLY A 87 88.26 49.01 -106.23
C GLY A 87 89.62 49.57 -106.66
N ILE A 88 90.48 48.69 -107.21
CA ILE A 88 91.77 49.11 -107.78
C ILE A 88 91.51 49.98 -109.01
N SER A 89 92.23 51.09 -109.16
CA SER A 89 92.08 51.96 -110.34
C SER A 89 92.60 51.26 -111.60
N ASN A 90 92.18 51.71 -112.78
CA ASN A 90 92.65 51.14 -114.05
C ASN A 90 94.18 51.20 -114.17
N LYS A 91 94.81 52.27 -113.66
CA LYS A 91 96.28 52.42 -113.57
C LYS A 91 96.93 51.42 -112.61
N GLN A 92 96.28 51.09 -111.49
CA GLN A 92 96.79 50.06 -110.58
C GLN A 92 96.61 48.65 -111.18
N ALA A 93 95.50 48.43 -111.89
CA ALA A 93 95.28 47.19 -112.62
C ALA A 93 96.32 47.01 -113.73
N SER A 94 96.71 48.07 -114.46
CA SER A 94 97.74 47.98 -115.49
C SER A 94 99.12 47.64 -114.93
N LEU A 95 99.51 48.18 -113.78
CA LEU A 95 100.73 47.78 -113.07
C LEU A 95 100.70 46.31 -112.66
N LEU A 96 99.58 45.82 -112.12
CA LEU A 96 99.43 44.40 -111.76
C LEU A 96 99.47 43.49 -112.98
N ILE A 97 98.83 43.86 -114.08
CA ILE A 97 98.86 43.12 -115.36
C ILE A 97 100.29 43.13 -115.92
N GLY A 98 101.01 44.25 -115.82
CA GLY A 98 102.39 44.41 -116.28
C GLY A 98 103.39 43.48 -115.61
N THR A 99 103.17 43.10 -114.34
CA THR A 99 104.02 42.10 -113.67
C THR A 99 103.94 40.71 -114.31
N HIS A 100 102.83 40.41 -115.01
CA HIS A 100 102.61 39.12 -115.66
C HIS A 100 102.84 39.17 -117.18
N PHE A 101 102.63 40.33 -117.81
CA PHE A 101 102.88 40.56 -119.23
C PHE A 101 103.83 41.77 -119.38
N SER A 102 105.14 41.51 -119.35
CA SER A 102 106.19 42.54 -119.43
C SER A 102 106.06 43.43 -120.67
N ASP A 103 105.53 42.90 -121.77
CA ASP A 103 105.38 43.64 -123.03
C ASP A 103 104.26 44.68 -123.04
N VAL A 104 103.36 44.64 -122.04
CA VAL A 104 102.13 45.44 -121.98
C VAL A 104 102.13 46.45 -120.83
N GLY A 105 102.80 46.15 -119.71
CA GLY A 105 102.73 46.95 -118.47
C GLY A 105 102.87 48.46 -118.65
N ASP A 106 104.05 48.92 -119.07
CA ASP A 106 104.33 50.35 -119.26
C ASP A 106 103.45 50.97 -120.35
N LYS A 107 103.18 50.22 -121.42
CA LYS A 107 102.38 50.74 -122.54
C LYS A 107 100.92 50.97 -122.13
N LEU A 108 100.35 50.05 -121.34
CA LEU A 108 98.96 50.13 -120.86
C LEU A 108 98.81 51.21 -119.78
N TYR A 109 99.81 51.38 -118.91
CA TYR A 109 99.84 52.50 -117.98
C TYR A 109 99.89 53.85 -118.72
N ASN A 110 100.81 53.99 -119.68
CA ASN A 110 100.93 55.20 -120.49
C ASN A 110 99.65 55.50 -121.29
N LEU A 111 99.00 54.47 -121.84
CA LEU A 111 97.71 54.62 -122.54
C LEU A 111 96.63 55.21 -121.61
N LEU A 112 96.53 54.70 -120.38
CA LEU A 112 95.56 55.20 -119.39
C LEU A 112 95.94 56.58 -118.85
N ASP A 113 97.23 56.92 -118.81
CA ASP A 113 97.70 58.25 -118.42
C ASP A 113 97.35 59.31 -119.49
N LEU A 114 97.58 58.98 -120.77
CA LEU A 114 97.14 59.82 -121.89
C LEU A 114 95.61 59.99 -121.95
N ALA A 115 94.84 58.96 -121.59
CA ALA A 115 93.38 59.03 -121.60
C ALA A 115 92.78 59.94 -120.51
N GLU A 116 93.52 60.23 -119.44
CA GLU A 116 93.08 61.10 -118.34
C GLU A 116 93.37 62.59 -118.59
N ASP A 117 94.05 62.95 -119.68
CA ASP A 117 94.36 64.34 -120.02
C ASP A 117 93.11 65.09 -120.55
N LYS A 118 92.88 66.31 -120.04
CA LYS A 118 91.60 67.03 -120.22
C LYS A 118 91.45 67.72 -121.57
N GLU A 119 92.55 67.91 -122.32
CA GLU A 119 92.53 68.50 -123.67
C GLU A 119 92.72 67.42 -124.75
N GLN A 120 91.60 66.81 -125.17
CA GLN A 120 91.62 65.76 -126.19
C GLN A 120 91.76 66.34 -127.62
N SER A 121 93.01 66.53 -128.05
CA SER A 121 93.37 66.82 -129.45
C SER A 121 93.06 65.62 -130.36
N GLU A 122 92.65 65.86 -131.62
CA GLU A 122 92.41 64.78 -132.61
C GLU A 122 93.64 63.88 -132.81
N LEU A 123 94.85 64.45 -132.70
CA LEU A 123 96.11 63.69 -132.74
C LEU A 123 96.25 62.75 -131.54
N LEU A 124 95.78 63.16 -130.37
CA LEU A 124 95.83 62.36 -129.14
C LEU A 124 94.88 61.17 -129.25
N LEU A 125 93.65 61.40 -129.74
CA LEU A 125 92.67 60.33 -130.01
C LEU A 125 93.16 59.33 -131.06
N ALA A 126 93.79 59.80 -132.14
CA ALA A 126 94.39 58.93 -133.15
C ALA A 126 95.55 58.10 -132.57
N SER A 127 96.41 58.70 -131.74
CA SER A 127 97.51 58.00 -131.07
C SER A 127 97.02 56.95 -130.07
N MET A 128 95.90 57.23 -129.38
CA MET A 128 95.26 56.28 -128.47
C MET A 128 94.67 55.09 -129.22
N GLU A 129 94.02 55.30 -130.37
CA GLU A 129 93.47 54.20 -131.16
C GLU A 129 94.59 53.28 -131.68
N GLN A 130 95.65 53.85 -132.27
CA GLN A 130 96.80 53.08 -132.78
C GLN A 130 97.51 52.29 -131.68
N ARG A 131 97.66 52.87 -130.48
CA ARG A 131 98.27 52.16 -129.33
C ARG A 131 97.34 51.10 -128.75
N SER A 132 96.03 51.32 -128.79
CA SER A 132 95.03 50.35 -128.31
C SER A 132 94.98 49.11 -129.21
N GLU A 133 95.03 49.30 -130.54
CA GLU A 133 94.95 48.21 -131.53
C GLU A 133 96.11 47.21 -131.38
N ASN A 134 97.31 47.69 -131.05
CA ASN A 134 98.48 46.84 -130.77
C ASN A 134 98.34 45.96 -129.52
N MET A 135 97.41 46.28 -128.60
CA MET A 135 97.22 45.54 -127.34
C MET A 135 95.98 44.64 -127.35
N ASP A 136 95.16 44.73 -128.38
CA ASP A 136 93.88 44.05 -128.45
C ASP A 136 93.96 42.51 -128.36
N PRO A 137 94.98 41.81 -128.91
CA PRO A 137 95.07 40.34 -128.82
C PRO A 137 95.33 39.78 -127.42
N ILE A 138 95.70 40.59 -126.42
CA ILE A 138 96.26 40.11 -125.15
C ILE A 138 95.16 39.99 -124.06
N PRO A 139 94.87 38.77 -123.55
CA PRO A 139 93.80 38.58 -122.56
C PRO A 139 94.28 38.90 -121.13
N PHE A 140 94.01 40.12 -120.64
CA PHE A 140 94.40 40.58 -119.29
C PHE A 140 93.92 39.66 -118.15
N ALA A 141 92.78 38.99 -118.31
CA ALA A 141 92.24 38.07 -117.31
C ALA A 141 93.14 36.84 -117.03
N LYS A 142 94.11 36.48 -117.90
CA LYS A 142 95.04 35.38 -117.62
C LYS A 142 96.08 35.71 -116.55
N ALA A 143 96.31 37.00 -116.23
CA ALA A 143 97.24 37.42 -115.18
C ALA A 143 96.81 37.02 -113.75
N VAL A 144 95.56 36.59 -113.56
CA VAL A 144 95.05 36.08 -112.28
C VAL A 144 94.79 34.57 -112.38
N ASP A 145 95.64 33.76 -111.75
CA ASP A 145 95.42 32.32 -111.60
C ASP A 145 94.80 32.00 -110.22
N PHE A 146 93.77 31.15 -110.21
CA PHE A 146 93.09 30.67 -109.00
C PHE A 146 93.86 29.54 -108.30
N ARG A 147 94.81 28.89 -108.99
CA ARG A 147 95.61 27.77 -108.43
C ARG A 147 96.45 28.16 -107.22
N ASP A 148 96.84 29.43 -107.08
CA ASP A 148 97.54 29.92 -105.88
C ASP A 148 96.74 29.73 -104.59
N ASN A 149 95.41 29.70 -104.68
CA ASN A 149 94.55 29.55 -103.51
C ASN A 149 94.59 28.13 -102.94
N VAL A 150 95.07 27.13 -103.71
CA VAL A 150 95.25 25.75 -103.23
C VAL A 150 96.24 25.69 -102.06
N LYS A 151 97.22 26.61 -101.97
CA LYS A 151 98.16 26.67 -100.83
C LYS A 151 97.45 26.83 -99.48
N TYR A 152 96.29 27.51 -99.45
CA TYR A 152 95.53 27.73 -98.22
C TYR A 152 94.68 26.53 -97.79
N THR A 153 94.45 25.55 -98.67
CA THR A 153 93.77 24.29 -98.29
C THR A 153 94.59 23.46 -97.31
N LYS A 154 95.93 23.66 -97.25
CA LYS A 154 96.79 22.98 -96.25
C LYS A 154 96.39 23.32 -94.81
N TYR A 155 95.85 24.53 -94.55
CA TYR A 155 95.38 24.90 -93.21
C TYR A 155 94.12 24.14 -92.78
N LEU A 156 93.41 23.51 -93.73
CA LEU A 156 92.22 22.71 -93.47
C LEU A 156 92.55 21.36 -92.79
N ILE A 157 93.82 20.95 -92.79
CA ILE A 157 94.31 19.76 -92.08
C ILE A 157 94.10 19.91 -90.56
N LEU A 158 94.28 21.11 -90.00
CA LEU A 158 94.19 21.32 -88.55
C LEU A 158 92.78 21.02 -87.98
N PRO A 159 91.68 21.56 -88.54
CA PRO A 159 90.34 21.20 -88.08
C PRO A 159 89.98 19.72 -88.33
N VAL A 160 90.49 19.10 -89.40
CA VAL A 160 90.30 17.65 -89.64
C VAL A 160 91.02 16.80 -88.58
N LEU A 161 92.22 17.22 -88.16
CA LEU A 161 92.98 16.53 -87.11
C LEU A 161 92.30 16.68 -85.75
N LEU A 162 91.80 17.88 -85.40
CA LEU A 162 90.97 18.11 -84.21
C LEU A 162 89.73 17.23 -84.20
N PHE A 163 89.02 17.15 -85.33
CA PHE A 163 87.87 16.28 -85.50
C PHE A 163 88.23 14.79 -85.26
N GLY A 164 89.35 14.33 -85.83
CA GLY A 164 89.86 12.97 -85.63
C GLY A 164 90.20 12.66 -84.17
N LEU A 165 90.84 13.59 -83.44
CA LEU A 165 91.14 13.43 -82.02
C LEU A 165 89.87 13.35 -81.16
N ILE A 166 88.87 14.18 -81.46
CA ILE A 166 87.59 14.15 -80.74
C ILE A 166 86.88 12.81 -80.99
N TRP A 167 86.88 12.32 -82.24
CA TRP A 167 86.31 11.03 -82.59
C TRP A 167 87.03 9.86 -81.90
N LEU A 168 88.36 9.90 -81.85
CA LEU A 168 89.16 8.86 -81.19
C LEU A 168 88.96 8.82 -79.66
N SER A 169 88.58 9.94 -79.03
CA SER A 169 88.37 10.02 -77.57
C SER A 169 87.16 9.22 -77.06
N GLY A 170 86.27 8.76 -77.95
CA GLY A 170 85.02 8.08 -77.59
C GLY A 170 83.92 8.99 -77.05
N ASN A 171 84.22 10.26 -76.71
CA ASN A 171 83.27 11.22 -76.15
C ASN A 171 82.57 12.10 -77.20
N TRP A 172 82.41 11.59 -78.42
CA TRP A 172 81.86 12.32 -79.57
C TRP A 172 80.50 12.98 -79.28
N ALA A 173 79.53 12.20 -78.77
CA ALA A 173 78.18 12.70 -78.49
C ALA A 173 78.16 13.75 -77.37
N SER A 174 79.01 13.59 -76.35
CA SER A 174 79.05 14.51 -75.20
C SER A 174 79.74 15.85 -75.53
N PHE A 175 80.79 15.81 -76.37
CA PHE A 175 81.49 17.01 -76.83
C PHE A 175 80.59 17.87 -77.72
N PHE A 176 79.94 17.28 -78.74
CA PHE A 176 79.00 18.00 -79.60
C PHE A 176 77.68 18.35 -78.92
N GLY A 177 77.27 17.62 -77.88
CA GLY A 177 76.15 18.01 -77.01
C GLY A 177 76.39 19.32 -76.25
N SER A 178 77.65 19.79 -76.15
CA SER A 178 77.96 21.14 -75.67
C SER A 178 77.39 22.23 -76.58
N ALA A 179 77.18 21.95 -77.87
CA ALA A 179 76.57 22.90 -78.79
C ALA A 179 75.11 23.19 -78.40
N ASP A 180 74.33 22.16 -78.08
CA ASP A 180 72.95 22.31 -77.61
C ASP A 180 72.89 23.11 -76.30
N ARG A 181 73.87 22.91 -75.40
CA ARG A 181 73.96 23.64 -74.12
C ARG A 181 74.31 25.12 -74.30
N VAL A 182 75.24 25.46 -75.20
CA VAL A 182 75.64 26.86 -75.46
C VAL A 182 74.52 27.63 -76.17
N VAL A 183 73.78 26.99 -77.08
CA VAL A 183 72.64 27.62 -77.77
C VAL A 183 71.45 27.82 -76.81
N ASN A 184 71.15 26.82 -75.98
CA ASN A 184 70.07 26.88 -74.98
C ASN A 184 70.58 27.40 -73.63
N TYR A 185 71.17 28.61 -73.62
CA TYR A 185 71.79 29.18 -72.43
C TYR A 185 70.82 29.37 -71.24
N ASP A 186 69.52 29.53 -71.50
CA ASP A 186 68.47 29.82 -70.52
C ASP A 186 67.80 28.54 -69.95
N LEU A 187 68.18 27.35 -70.43
CA LEU A 187 67.68 26.07 -69.93
C LEU A 187 68.59 25.51 -68.82
N ALA A 188 68.07 25.46 -67.59
CA ALA A 188 68.72 24.82 -66.45
C ALA A 188 68.73 23.29 -66.62
N TYR A 189 69.78 22.76 -67.24
CA TYR A 189 70.03 21.31 -67.31
C TYR A 189 70.57 20.82 -65.97
N GLU A 190 69.72 20.12 -65.20
CA GLU A 190 70.13 19.32 -64.04
C GLU A 190 70.69 17.95 -64.50
N PRO A 191 71.72 17.40 -63.83
CA PRO A 191 72.22 16.06 -64.15
C PRO A 191 71.12 15.01 -63.91
N PRO A 192 71.03 13.93 -64.71
CA PRO A 192 69.96 12.93 -64.54
C PRO A 192 70.01 12.33 -63.14
N ALA A 193 69.02 12.67 -62.29
CA ALA A 193 68.91 12.16 -60.95
C ALA A 193 68.73 10.63 -60.97
N PRO A 194 69.39 9.88 -60.08
CA PRO A 194 69.36 8.42 -60.09
C PRO A 194 67.98 7.81 -59.78
N PHE A 195 67.05 8.61 -59.21
CA PHE A 195 65.65 8.26 -58.93
C PHE A 195 64.77 9.51 -58.72
N GLN A 196 63.45 9.35 -58.89
CA GLN A 196 62.43 10.37 -58.62
C GLN A 196 61.44 9.89 -57.54
N PHE A 197 60.98 10.80 -56.68
CA PHE A 197 59.93 10.52 -55.69
C PHE A 197 58.54 10.61 -56.32
N ARG A 198 57.76 9.54 -56.22
CA ARG A 198 56.33 9.50 -56.59
C ARG A 198 55.49 9.27 -55.34
N LEU A 199 54.74 10.30 -54.95
CA LEU A 199 53.72 10.21 -53.90
C LEU A 199 52.57 9.33 -54.42
N LEU A 200 52.20 8.29 -53.68
CA LEU A 200 51.08 7.40 -54.01
C LEU A 200 49.77 7.87 -53.37
N SER A 201 49.85 8.66 -52.31
CA SER A 201 48.68 9.23 -51.63
C SER A 201 48.06 10.35 -52.48
N GLU A 202 46.93 10.08 -53.14
CA GLU A 202 46.30 10.99 -54.12
C GLU A 202 45.56 12.18 -53.48
N ASN A 203 45.08 12.06 -52.25
CA ASN A 203 44.27 13.10 -51.59
C ASN A 203 44.94 13.65 -50.33
N LEU A 204 45.35 14.92 -50.38
CA LEU A 204 46.02 15.65 -49.29
C LEU A 204 45.07 16.47 -48.41
N ASN A 205 43.75 16.35 -48.60
CA ASN A 205 42.75 16.91 -47.69
C ASN A 205 42.42 15.87 -46.62
N VAL A 206 42.78 16.17 -45.38
CA VAL A 206 42.71 15.22 -44.26
C VAL A 206 41.99 15.85 -43.08
N LEU A 207 41.38 15.04 -42.24
CA LEU A 207 40.70 15.54 -41.04
C LEU A 207 41.73 15.86 -39.96
N ASP A 208 41.60 17.03 -39.33
CA ASP A 208 42.51 17.50 -38.27
C ASP A 208 42.67 16.52 -37.10
N THR A 209 41.68 15.68 -36.82
CA THR A 209 41.64 14.74 -35.70
C THR A 209 42.05 13.30 -36.04
N LYS A 210 42.31 12.94 -37.32
CA LYS A 210 42.72 11.58 -37.69
C LYS A 210 44.20 11.51 -38.12
N PRO A 211 44.96 10.48 -37.71
CA PRO A 211 46.30 10.30 -38.21
C PRO A 211 46.26 10.01 -39.71
N TYR A 212 47.22 10.56 -40.45
CA TYR A 212 47.30 10.39 -41.88
C TYR A 212 48.67 9.88 -42.29
N THR A 213 48.69 8.70 -42.92
CA THR A 213 49.91 8.08 -43.41
C THR A 213 50.09 8.39 -44.88
N ILE A 214 51.17 9.09 -45.22
CA ILE A 214 51.59 9.30 -46.60
C ILE A 214 52.51 8.16 -47.05
N GLU A 215 52.31 7.70 -48.28
CA GLU A 215 53.17 6.70 -48.92
C GLU A 215 53.91 7.31 -50.11
N VAL A 216 55.23 7.13 -50.14
CA VAL A 216 56.09 7.56 -51.25
C VAL A 216 56.94 6.39 -51.75
N VAL A 217 57.10 6.31 -53.07
CA VAL A 217 58.00 5.36 -53.73
C VAL A 217 59.03 6.10 -54.56
N THR A 218 60.23 5.53 -54.66
CA THR A 218 61.32 6.06 -55.50
C THR A 218 61.39 5.25 -56.79
N VAL A 219 61.25 5.91 -57.94
CA VAL A 219 61.32 5.29 -59.27
C VAL A 219 62.64 5.70 -59.93
N GLY A 220 63.55 4.76 -60.17
CA GLY A 220 64.88 5.02 -60.74
C GLY A 220 65.82 3.83 -60.75
N ALA A 221 67.05 4.03 -61.24
CA ALA A 221 68.07 2.98 -61.34
C ALA A 221 68.73 2.63 -60.00
N VAL A 222 68.60 3.49 -58.98
CA VAL A 222 69.13 3.30 -57.62
C VAL A 222 68.03 3.57 -56.60
N GLN A 223 67.84 2.66 -55.63
CA GLN A 223 66.90 2.84 -54.52
C GLN A 223 67.66 3.31 -53.27
N PRO A 224 67.32 4.46 -52.67
CA PRO A 224 68.00 4.96 -51.47
C PRO A 224 67.70 4.08 -50.23
N GLU A 225 68.68 3.88 -49.35
CA GLU A 225 68.46 3.12 -48.10
C GLU A 225 67.60 3.90 -47.10
N GLU A 226 67.87 5.20 -46.98
CA GLU A 226 67.18 6.13 -46.07
C GLU A 226 66.53 7.27 -46.87
N VAL A 227 65.25 7.53 -46.58
CA VAL A 227 64.52 8.68 -47.11
C VAL A 227 64.03 9.51 -45.94
N TYR A 228 64.25 10.81 -46.00
CA TYR A 228 63.80 11.77 -45.00
C TYR A 228 62.61 12.56 -45.54
N ILE A 229 61.69 12.94 -44.65
CA ILE A 229 60.68 13.96 -44.89
C ILE A 229 61.11 15.25 -44.20
N ASP A 230 61.08 16.34 -44.93
CA ASP A 230 61.29 17.69 -44.42
C ASP A 230 59.93 18.36 -44.21
N ILE A 231 59.63 18.69 -42.96
CA ILE A 231 58.37 19.31 -42.53
C ILE A 231 58.74 20.64 -41.88
N GLU A 232 58.42 21.76 -42.54
CA GLU A 232 58.76 23.12 -42.07
C GLU A 232 60.24 23.30 -41.63
N GLY A 233 61.18 22.59 -42.24
CA GLY A 233 62.63 22.66 -41.95
C GLY A 233 63.15 21.58 -41.00
N ALA A 234 62.27 20.72 -40.44
CA ALA A 234 62.64 19.58 -39.61
C ALA A 234 62.69 18.28 -40.42
N ASN A 235 63.86 17.64 -40.46
CA ASN A 235 64.07 16.37 -41.16
C ASN A 235 63.72 15.18 -40.26
N SER A 236 62.82 14.31 -40.71
CA SER A 236 62.45 13.05 -40.03
C SER A 236 62.63 11.85 -40.95
N LEU A 237 63.14 10.73 -40.43
CA LEU A 237 63.37 9.51 -41.22
C LEU A 237 62.05 8.79 -41.51
N LEU A 238 61.83 8.38 -42.77
CA LEU A 238 60.67 7.60 -43.20
C LEU A 238 60.81 6.12 -42.85
N GLN A 239 59.71 5.47 -42.47
CA GLN A 239 59.69 4.02 -42.24
C GLN A 239 59.56 3.26 -43.56
N LYS A 240 60.42 2.26 -43.79
CA LYS A 240 60.44 1.46 -45.02
C LYS A 240 59.66 0.14 -44.82
N GLN A 241 58.61 -0.08 -45.60
CA GLN A 241 57.86 -1.35 -45.68
C GLN A 241 57.63 -1.76 -47.14
N ASN A 242 57.99 -3.00 -47.51
CA ASN A 242 57.76 -3.58 -48.84
C ASN A 242 58.19 -2.68 -50.02
N GLY A 243 59.33 -1.99 -49.90
CA GLY A 243 59.85 -1.09 -50.94
C GLY A 243 59.14 0.28 -51.04
N ARG A 244 58.22 0.60 -50.11
CA ARG A 244 57.59 1.91 -49.95
C ARG A 244 58.07 2.59 -48.68
N TYR A 245 58.07 3.91 -48.68
CA TYR A 245 58.39 4.72 -47.52
C TYR A 245 57.13 5.38 -46.99
N GLN A 246 56.91 5.28 -45.69
CA GLN A 246 55.71 5.78 -45.02
C GLN A 246 56.07 6.78 -43.92
N TYR A 247 55.22 7.80 -43.77
CA TYR A 247 55.23 8.72 -42.64
C TYR A 247 53.81 8.96 -42.16
N THR A 248 53.60 8.88 -40.85
CA THR A 248 52.29 9.14 -40.24
C THR A 248 52.30 10.49 -39.54
N PHE A 249 51.47 11.41 -40.04
CA PHE A 249 51.17 12.64 -39.33
C PHE A 249 50.21 12.35 -38.16
N THR A 250 50.54 12.83 -36.96
CA THR A 250 49.73 12.64 -35.74
C THR A 250 48.86 13.86 -35.44
N PRO A 251 47.56 13.69 -35.12
CA PRO A 251 46.66 14.79 -34.73
C PRO A 251 47.14 15.58 -33.49
N PRO A 252 46.75 16.87 -33.34
CA PRO A 252 45.90 17.65 -34.23
C PRO A 252 46.68 18.17 -35.46
N LEU A 253 46.21 17.82 -36.65
CA LEU A 253 46.85 18.20 -37.91
C LEU A 253 46.54 19.66 -38.23
N LYS A 254 47.56 20.38 -38.70
CA LYS A 254 47.44 21.73 -39.24
C LYS A 254 47.86 21.73 -40.70
N ARG A 255 47.52 22.80 -41.42
CA ARG A 255 47.99 23.00 -42.78
C ARG A 255 49.51 23.04 -42.78
N THR A 256 50.15 22.03 -43.38
CA THR A 256 51.61 21.83 -43.27
C THR A 256 52.21 21.59 -44.64
N ALA A 257 53.30 22.28 -44.97
CA ALA A 257 54.07 22.03 -46.18
C ALA A 257 55.19 21.01 -45.91
N PHE A 258 55.35 20.02 -46.79
CA PHE A 258 56.38 19.00 -46.64
C PHE A 258 57.03 18.63 -47.98
N SER A 259 58.28 18.14 -47.92
CA SER A 259 59.02 17.61 -49.07
C SER A 259 59.84 16.37 -48.67
N PHE A 260 60.31 15.58 -49.64
CA PHE A 260 61.12 14.39 -49.40
C PHE A 260 62.57 14.62 -49.82
N LYS A 261 63.51 14.06 -49.06
CA LYS A 261 64.95 14.20 -49.27
C LYS A 261 65.65 12.85 -49.13
N ALA A 262 66.44 12.44 -50.12
CA ALA A 262 67.34 11.29 -50.02
C ALA A 262 68.56 11.46 -50.93
N ASN A 263 69.75 11.10 -50.45
CA ASN A 263 71.01 11.12 -51.22
C ASN A 263 71.24 12.41 -52.04
N GLY A 264 70.85 13.57 -51.49
CA GLY A 264 71.00 14.88 -52.14
C GLY A 264 69.91 15.26 -53.16
N VAL A 265 68.93 14.38 -53.42
CA VAL A 265 67.77 14.63 -54.29
C VAL A 265 66.58 15.07 -53.44
N PHE A 266 65.92 16.15 -53.85
CA PHE A 266 64.70 16.69 -53.22
C PHE A 266 63.47 16.42 -54.09
N SER A 267 62.32 16.16 -53.47
CA SER A 267 61.04 16.15 -54.18
C SER A 267 60.46 17.56 -54.36
N ARG A 268 59.43 17.67 -55.20
CA ARG A 268 58.53 18.84 -55.17
C ARG A 268 57.90 19.00 -53.78
N SER A 269 57.57 20.24 -53.41
CA SER A 269 56.84 20.54 -52.18
C SER A 269 55.37 20.14 -52.29
N TYR A 270 54.86 19.46 -51.27
CA TYR A 270 53.44 19.09 -51.11
C TYR A 270 52.84 19.88 -49.95
N THR A 271 51.52 20.10 -49.97
CA THR A 271 50.80 20.75 -48.86
C THR A 271 49.70 19.83 -48.36
N LEU A 272 49.74 19.51 -47.07
CA LEU A 272 48.66 18.82 -46.37
C LEU A 272 47.64 19.85 -45.90
N ASN A 273 46.37 19.73 -46.31
CA ASN A 273 45.29 20.59 -45.86
C ASN A 273 44.48 19.87 -44.77
N ALA A 274 44.55 20.38 -43.54
CA ALA A 274 43.75 19.89 -42.44
C ALA A 274 42.36 20.55 -42.44
N LEU A 275 41.31 19.76 -42.69
CA LEU A 275 39.91 20.17 -42.61
C LEU A 275 39.46 20.13 -41.16
N THR A 276 38.78 21.19 -40.70
CA THR A 276 38.25 21.26 -39.33
C THR A 276 37.13 20.26 -39.13
N THR A 277 37.23 19.48 -38.06
CA THR A 277 36.16 18.57 -37.65
C THR A 277 35.23 19.20 -36.60
N PRO A 278 33.93 18.89 -36.61
CA PRO A 278 32.98 19.38 -35.63
C PRO A 278 33.08 18.56 -34.34
N SER A 279 33.11 19.21 -33.19
CA SER A 279 33.19 18.53 -31.88
C SER A 279 32.26 19.16 -30.84
N ILE A 280 31.90 18.41 -29.81
CA ILE A 280 31.13 18.92 -28.65
C ILE A 280 32.10 19.49 -27.61
N GLN A 281 31.91 20.76 -27.22
CA GLN A 281 32.76 21.45 -26.24
C GLN A 281 32.19 21.37 -24.82
N ASP A 282 30.91 21.70 -24.65
CA ASP A 282 30.18 21.56 -23.39
C ASP A 282 28.82 20.91 -23.62
N PHE A 283 28.36 20.19 -22.61
CA PHE A 283 27.18 19.36 -22.67
C PHE A 283 26.42 19.45 -21.36
N ARG A 284 25.21 20.02 -21.39
CA ARG A 284 24.35 20.18 -20.21
C ARG A 284 22.98 19.57 -20.49
N ILE A 285 22.47 18.82 -19.52
CA ILE A 285 21.11 18.28 -19.53
C ILE A 285 20.35 18.88 -18.36
N ILE A 286 19.19 19.45 -18.64
CA ILE A 286 18.24 19.93 -17.64
C ILE A 286 17.11 18.89 -17.54
N LEU A 287 16.96 18.30 -16.36
CA LEU A 287 15.91 17.34 -16.03
C LEU A 287 14.80 18.06 -15.27
N ASP A 288 13.64 18.22 -15.91
CA ASP A 288 12.46 18.80 -15.30
C ASP A 288 11.46 17.69 -14.92
N TYR A 289 11.37 17.39 -13.63
CA TYR A 289 10.61 16.25 -13.11
C TYR A 289 9.11 16.52 -13.11
N PRO A 290 8.25 15.48 -13.24
CA PRO A 290 6.80 15.65 -13.14
C PRO A 290 6.38 16.22 -11.79
N ASN A 291 5.40 17.15 -11.79
CA ASN A 291 4.92 17.83 -10.58
C ASN A 291 4.47 16.88 -9.46
N TYR A 292 3.89 15.71 -9.79
CA TYR A 292 3.39 14.75 -8.80
C TYR A 292 4.52 14.11 -7.96
N THR A 293 5.76 14.13 -8.45
CA THR A 293 6.95 13.60 -7.75
C THR A 293 7.51 14.53 -6.68
N ASN A 294 7.08 15.81 -6.69
CA ASN A 294 7.55 16.87 -5.78
C ASN A 294 9.09 17.03 -5.73
N ARG A 295 9.79 16.74 -6.85
CA ARG A 295 11.24 16.91 -7.01
C ARG A 295 11.55 18.22 -7.74
N SER A 296 12.56 18.94 -7.29
CA SER A 296 13.09 20.10 -8.00
C SER A 296 13.91 19.68 -9.21
N SER A 297 13.88 20.48 -10.27
CA SER A 297 14.65 20.23 -11.50
C SER A 297 16.16 20.12 -11.21
N GLU A 298 16.84 19.23 -11.94
CA GLU A 298 18.27 18.92 -11.77
C GLU A 298 19.05 19.24 -13.04
N VAL A 299 20.29 19.74 -12.92
CA VAL A 299 21.16 20.04 -14.06
C VAL A 299 22.39 19.14 -14.03
N LEU A 300 22.54 18.30 -15.04
CA LEU A 300 23.69 17.42 -15.22
C LEU A 300 24.66 18.05 -16.22
N ARG A 301 25.96 18.03 -15.89
CA ARG A 301 27.03 18.58 -16.74
C ARG A 301 27.96 17.46 -17.20
N SER A 302 28.29 17.45 -18.48
CA SER A 302 29.27 16.55 -19.11
C SER A 302 28.95 15.05 -18.98
N THR A 303 27.70 14.68 -18.68
CA THR A 303 27.25 13.28 -18.60
C THR A 303 25.98 13.06 -19.41
N GLY A 304 26.03 12.24 -20.47
CA GLY A 304 24.84 11.92 -21.27
C GLY A 304 23.96 10.81 -20.71
N ASN A 305 24.38 10.15 -19.62
CA ASN A 305 23.60 9.12 -18.94
C ASN A 305 22.93 9.68 -17.70
N ALA A 306 21.66 9.30 -17.46
CA ALA A 306 20.90 9.76 -16.30
C ALA A 306 19.81 8.73 -15.92
N ILE A 307 19.42 8.75 -14.65
CA ILE A 307 18.33 7.91 -14.10
C ILE A 307 17.27 8.84 -13.52
N PHE A 308 16.04 8.77 -14.02
CA PHE A 308 14.95 9.67 -13.61
C PHE A 308 13.56 9.01 -13.74
N PRO A 309 12.53 9.57 -13.08
CA PRO A 309 11.15 9.08 -13.16
C PRO A 309 10.53 9.23 -14.55
N GLU A 310 9.58 8.36 -14.87
CA GLU A 310 8.78 8.42 -16.10
C GLU A 310 8.10 9.78 -16.30
N GLY A 311 8.11 10.29 -17.53
CA GLY A 311 7.47 11.56 -17.90
C GLY A 311 8.32 12.80 -17.61
N THR A 312 9.57 12.63 -17.20
CA THR A 312 10.53 13.75 -17.05
C THR A 312 10.75 14.44 -18.40
N ARG A 313 10.68 15.77 -18.40
CA ARG A 313 11.00 16.59 -19.57
C ARG A 313 12.49 16.89 -19.56
N ILE A 314 13.18 16.48 -20.63
CA ILE A 314 14.62 16.63 -20.77
C ILE A 314 14.88 17.73 -21.77
N SER A 315 15.76 18.66 -21.39
CA SER A 315 16.29 19.68 -22.31
C SER A 315 17.79 19.52 -22.43
N TRP A 316 18.27 19.29 -23.65
CA TRP A 316 19.68 19.23 -23.98
C TRP A 316 20.17 20.62 -24.40
N GLU A 317 21.23 21.10 -23.77
CA GLU A 317 21.96 22.32 -24.13
C GLU A 317 23.41 21.94 -24.46
N ILE A 318 23.76 22.01 -25.74
CA ILE A 318 25.08 21.58 -26.24
C ILE A 318 25.81 22.75 -26.86
N GLU A 319 27.04 23.00 -26.42
CA GLU A 319 27.95 23.95 -27.06
C GLU A 319 28.83 23.21 -28.07
N GLY A 320 28.66 23.50 -29.35
CA GLY A 320 29.42 22.85 -30.43
C GLY A 320 30.56 23.73 -30.95
N HIS A 321 31.74 23.13 -31.15
CA HIS A 321 32.88 23.76 -31.81
C HIS A 321 32.97 23.34 -33.28
N ASN A 322 33.03 24.32 -34.19
CA ASN A 322 33.04 24.10 -35.66
C ASN A 322 31.90 23.20 -36.18
N ALA A 323 30.81 23.06 -35.41
CA ALA A 323 29.62 22.28 -35.74
C ALA A 323 28.55 23.20 -36.34
N GLU A 324 27.94 22.77 -37.46
CA GLU A 324 26.81 23.46 -38.06
C GLU A 324 25.48 22.79 -37.73
N ASN A 325 25.50 21.47 -37.52
CA ASN A 325 24.35 20.68 -37.12
C ASN A 325 24.75 19.63 -36.08
N ILE A 326 23.89 19.43 -35.09
CA ILE A 326 23.96 18.31 -34.15
C ILE A 326 22.63 17.56 -34.27
N ARG A 327 22.70 16.24 -34.42
CA ARG A 327 21.52 15.38 -34.47
C ARG A 327 21.53 14.37 -33.33
N LEU A 328 20.37 14.20 -32.72
CA LEU A 328 20.07 13.08 -31.84
C LEU A 328 19.55 11.94 -32.70
N ILE A 329 20.30 10.84 -32.76
CA ILE A 329 19.97 9.63 -33.50
C ILE A 329 19.35 8.63 -32.52
N GLU A 330 18.12 8.22 -32.83
CA GLU A 330 17.37 7.15 -32.19
C GLU A 330 17.45 5.90 -33.06
N LYS A 331 16.83 4.79 -32.63
CA LYS A 331 16.83 3.53 -33.38
C LYS A 331 16.15 3.66 -34.76
N ASP A 332 15.15 4.52 -34.88
CA ASP A 332 14.28 4.67 -36.05
C ASP A 332 14.23 6.10 -36.61
N THR A 333 14.63 7.10 -35.83
CA THR A 333 14.48 8.52 -36.16
C THR A 333 15.73 9.33 -35.84
N ALA A 334 15.90 10.49 -36.49
CA ALA A 334 16.98 11.42 -36.19
C ALA A 334 16.42 12.83 -36.04
N LEU A 335 16.56 13.42 -34.85
CA LEU A 335 16.07 14.75 -34.51
C LEU A 335 17.23 15.76 -34.60
N SER A 336 17.02 16.87 -35.29
CA SER A 336 18.02 17.94 -35.39
C SER A 336 17.81 18.97 -34.28
N PHE A 337 18.90 19.45 -33.68
CA PHE A 337 18.84 20.48 -32.64
C PHE A 337 18.57 21.86 -33.23
N ALA A 338 17.87 22.71 -32.47
CA ALA A 338 17.71 24.11 -32.82
C ALA A 338 19.00 24.88 -32.52
N ARG A 339 19.60 25.51 -33.54
CA ARG A 339 20.87 26.23 -33.41
C ARG A 339 20.66 27.71 -33.11
N LYS A 340 21.31 28.21 -32.06
CA LYS A 340 21.45 29.62 -31.70
C LYS A 340 22.94 29.96 -31.54
N GLY A 341 23.60 30.37 -32.64
CA GLY A 341 25.04 30.62 -32.65
C GLY A 341 25.84 29.32 -32.51
N ASN A 342 26.52 29.13 -31.37
CA ASN A 342 27.25 27.90 -31.02
C ASN A 342 26.47 26.99 -30.06
N LEU A 343 25.30 27.43 -29.57
CA LEU A 343 24.44 26.66 -28.69
C LEU A 343 23.39 25.88 -29.50
N PHE A 344 23.19 24.62 -29.15
CA PHE A 344 22.23 23.71 -29.75
C PHE A 344 21.26 23.24 -28.67
N GLU A 345 19.97 23.47 -28.89
CA GLU A 345 18.89 23.17 -27.94
C GLU A 345 17.92 22.15 -28.52
N LEU A 346 17.52 21.16 -27.71
CA LEU A 346 16.44 20.23 -28.00
C LEU A 346 15.70 19.91 -26.70
N SER A 347 14.38 19.68 -26.76
CA SER A 347 13.63 19.20 -25.58
C SER A 347 12.67 18.09 -25.95
N LYS A 348 12.57 17.05 -25.12
CA LYS A 348 11.67 15.90 -25.32
C LYS A 348 11.24 15.31 -23.98
N ASN A 349 10.02 14.79 -23.92
CA ASN A 349 9.54 14.03 -22.76
C ASN A 349 9.88 12.56 -22.95
N ILE A 350 10.44 11.93 -21.92
CA ILE A 350 10.89 10.53 -21.99
C ILE A 350 10.02 9.66 -21.05
N TYR A 351 9.45 8.59 -21.61
CA TYR A 351 8.54 7.68 -20.90
C TYR A 351 9.09 6.26 -20.70
N ALA A 352 10.14 5.89 -21.42
CA ALA A 352 10.78 4.58 -21.34
C ALA A 352 12.29 4.71 -21.49
N ASP A 353 13.03 3.65 -21.17
CA ASP A 353 14.48 3.59 -21.36
C ASP A 353 14.86 4.05 -22.78
N TYR A 354 15.75 5.02 -22.84
CA TYR A 354 15.98 5.79 -24.06
C TYR A 354 17.48 5.80 -24.41
N PRO A 355 17.93 4.83 -25.22
CA PRO A 355 19.25 4.86 -25.83
C PRO A 355 19.27 5.88 -26.98
N TYR A 356 20.27 6.76 -27.00
CA TYR A 356 20.41 7.77 -28.04
C TYR A 356 21.88 8.03 -28.37
N GLU A 357 22.14 8.45 -29.61
CA GLU A 357 23.47 8.89 -30.04
C GLU A 357 23.43 10.36 -30.44
N LEU A 358 24.45 11.12 -30.07
CA LEU A 358 24.65 12.48 -30.55
C LEU A 358 25.67 12.46 -31.68
N SER A 359 25.31 13.05 -32.81
CA SER A 359 26.17 13.15 -33.99
C SER A 359 26.44 14.59 -34.37
N THR A 360 27.71 14.95 -34.57
CA THR A 360 28.11 16.29 -35.01
C THR A 360 28.37 16.32 -36.53
N SER A 361 28.01 17.43 -37.18
CA SER A 361 28.21 17.64 -38.62
C SER A 361 28.59 19.08 -38.94
N ASN A 362 29.41 19.26 -39.98
CA ASN A 362 29.72 20.56 -40.58
C ASN A 362 29.86 20.43 -42.11
N LYS A 363 30.34 21.47 -42.79
CA LYS A 363 30.52 21.47 -44.26
C LYS A 363 31.51 20.43 -44.78
N ASN A 364 32.47 20.02 -43.96
CA ASN A 364 33.56 19.14 -44.37
C ASN A 364 33.24 17.66 -44.11
N VAL A 365 32.51 17.36 -43.02
CA VAL A 365 32.17 16.01 -42.59
C VAL A 365 30.76 15.94 -42.02
N GLN A 366 30.06 14.86 -42.36
CA GLN A 366 28.74 14.51 -41.80
C GLN A 366 28.88 13.36 -40.81
N ASP A 367 28.09 13.40 -39.73
CA ASP A 367 28.00 12.39 -38.68
C ASP A 367 29.36 11.92 -38.14
N TYR A 368 30.23 12.89 -37.83
CA TYR A 368 31.63 12.65 -37.53
C TYR A 368 31.86 12.09 -36.11
N GLU A 369 31.56 12.88 -35.08
CA GLU A 369 31.66 12.45 -33.70
C GLU A 369 30.30 11.86 -33.28
N LYS A 370 30.27 10.55 -33.00
CA LYS A 370 29.09 9.83 -32.51
C LYS A 370 29.28 9.41 -31.06
N LEU A 371 28.53 10.03 -30.15
CA LEU A 371 28.58 9.72 -28.73
C LEU A 371 27.29 9.03 -28.30
N GLY A 372 27.39 7.76 -27.89
CA GLY A 372 26.27 6.95 -27.44
C GLY A 372 26.00 7.10 -25.95
N TYR A 373 24.74 7.29 -25.60
CA TYR A 373 24.26 7.48 -24.24
C TYR A 373 22.96 6.71 -24.01
N ARG A 374 22.59 6.55 -22.74
CA ARG A 374 21.36 5.90 -22.33
C ARG A 374 20.75 6.58 -21.12
N PHE A 375 19.47 6.91 -21.23
CA PHE A 375 18.65 7.23 -20.07
C PHE A 375 17.94 5.99 -19.56
N THR A 376 17.93 5.81 -18.24
CA THR A 376 17.18 4.76 -17.55
C THR A 376 15.99 5.37 -16.85
N VAL A 377 14.79 4.90 -17.19
CA VAL A 377 13.53 5.42 -16.67
C VAL A 377 13.02 4.53 -15.55
N ILE A 378 12.79 5.14 -14.39
CA ILE A 378 12.12 4.48 -13.27
C ILE A 378 10.63 4.72 -13.43
N LYS A 379 9.88 3.65 -13.72
CA LYS A 379 8.42 3.68 -13.75
C LYS A 379 7.87 3.84 -12.34
N ASP A 380 6.76 4.57 -12.26
CA ASP A 380 6.00 4.77 -11.03
C ASP A 380 5.33 3.42 -10.64
N ALA A 381 5.45 3.01 -9.37
CA ALA A 381 4.94 1.73 -8.88
C ALA A 381 3.43 1.76 -8.63
N TYR A 382 2.78 0.60 -8.50
CA TYR A 382 1.40 0.55 -8.02
C TYR A 382 1.37 0.70 -6.50
N PRO A 383 0.33 1.34 -5.93
CA PRO A 383 0.18 1.42 -4.48
C PRO A 383 0.00 0.03 -3.88
N ILE A 384 0.41 -0.14 -2.63
CA ILE A 384 0.26 -1.39 -1.88
C ILE A 384 -0.79 -1.17 -0.80
N ILE A 385 -1.76 -2.08 -0.70
CA ILE A 385 -2.82 -2.04 0.31
C ILE A 385 -2.91 -3.39 1.04
N LYS A 386 -2.89 -3.37 2.37
CA LYS A 386 -3.07 -4.55 3.22
C LYS A 386 -4.17 -4.29 4.21
N VAL A 387 -5.14 -5.19 4.31
CA VAL A 387 -6.31 -5.03 5.18
C VAL A 387 -6.49 -6.27 6.04
N LYS A 388 -6.63 -6.06 7.34
CA LYS A 388 -6.95 -7.08 8.33
C LYS A 388 -8.41 -6.93 8.77
N GLN A 389 -9.13 -8.05 8.81
CA GLN A 389 -10.49 -8.15 9.30
C GLN A 389 -10.49 -8.63 10.75
N VAL A 390 -11.32 -8.01 11.58
CA VAL A 390 -11.62 -8.44 12.95
C VAL A 390 -13.13 -8.57 13.05
N LEU A 391 -13.59 -9.79 13.33
CA LEU A 391 -15.01 -10.11 13.49
C LEU A 391 -15.41 -9.91 14.95
N ASP A 392 -16.60 -9.34 15.15
CA ASP A 392 -17.22 -9.29 16.47
C ASP A 392 -18.10 -10.53 16.65
N SER A 393 -17.72 -11.43 17.56
CA SER A 393 -18.53 -12.62 17.89
C SER A 393 -19.88 -12.25 18.49
N LEU A 394 -20.01 -11.05 19.07
CA LEU A 394 -21.25 -10.59 19.69
C LEU A 394 -22.21 -9.98 18.67
N ASN A 395 -21.72 -9.46 17.54
CA ASN A 395 -22.54 -8.79 16.54
C ASN A 395 -22.21 -9.35 15.14
N PRO A 396 -22.90 -10.41 14.69
CA PRO A 396 -22.62 -11.08 13.42
C PRO A 396 -22.72 -10.18 12.18
N ASN A 397 -23.50 -9.10 12.27
CA ASN A 397 -23.66 -8.13 11.18
C ASN A 397 -22.60 -7.03 11.15
N VAL A 398 -21.72 -6.95 12.16
CA VAL A 398 -20.70 -5.90 12.29
C VAL A 398 -19.31 -6.51 12.15
N SER A 399 -18.48 -5.91 11.31
CA SER A 399 -17.07 -6.29 11.21
C SER A 399 -16.16 -5.07 11.08
N TYR A 400 -14.98 -5.20 11.67
CA TYR A 400 -14.00 -4.13 11.74
C TYR A 400 -12.82 -4.41 10.82
N TYR A 401 -12.40 -3.39 10.08
CA TYR A 401 -11.29 -3.48 9.13
C TYR A 401 -10.23 -2.46 9.53
N ALA A 402 -8.99 -2.92 9.61
CA ALA A 402 -7.81 -2.08 9.79
C ALA A 402 -6.91 -2.27 8.57
N GLY A 403 -6.72 -1.20 7.81
CA GLY A 403 -5.94 -1.20 6.59
C GLY A 403 -4.73 -0.29 6.67
N GLU A 404 -3.65 -0.70 6.00
CA GLU A 404 -2.48 0.12 5.75
C GLU A 404 -2.28 0.21 4.23
N ALA A 405 -2.20 1.43 3.71
CA ALA A 405 -1.90 1.71 2.32
C ALA A 405 -0.60 2.49 2.22
N SER A 406 0.25 2.15 1.25
CA SER A 406 1.52 2.84 1.01
C SER A 406 1.83 2.97 -0.47
N ASP A 407 2.51 4.05 -0.83
CA ASP A 407 2.93 4.39 -2.19
C ASP A 407 4.34 5.01 -2.21
N ASP A 408 5.03 4.97 -3.35
CA ASP A 408 6.37 5.56 -3.50
C ASP A 408 6.34 7.10 -3.54
N TYR A 409 5.25 7.68 -4.08
CA TYR A 409 5.00 9.11 -4.09
C TYR A 409 3.91 9.52 -3.10
N LYS A 410 2.63 9.47 -3.47
CA LYS A 410 1.52 9.85 -2.58
C LYS A 410 0.25 9.11 -2.93
N LEU A 411 -0.46 8.70 -1.89
CA LEU A 411 -1.82 8.21 -2.01
C LEU A 411 -2.80 9.38 -2.23
N LYS A 412 -3.60 9.27 -3.27
CA LYS A 412 -4.64 10.23 -3.64
C LYS A 412 -5.96 9.93 -2.94
N SER A 413 -6.38 8.67 -2.91
CA SER A 413 -7.65 8.27 -2.29
C SER A 413 -7.67 6.80 -1.89
N ILE A 414 -8.33 6.50 -0.77
CA ILE A 414 -8.69 5.16 -0.35
C ILE A 414 -10.21 5.05 -0.35
N GLN A 415 -10.75 4.05 -1.03
CA GLN A 415 -12.19 3.86 -1.20
C GLN A 415 -12.58 2.41 -0.90
N LEU A 416 -13.82 2.21 -0.49
CA LEU A 416 -14.47 0.92 -0.39
C LEU A 416 -15.36 0.74 -1.62
N VAL A 417 -15.32 -0.45 -2.22
CA VAL A 417 -16.24 -0.86 -3.29
C VAL A 417 -17.01 -2.08 -2.80
N CYS A 418 -18.33 -1.96 -2.67
CA CYS A 418 -19.22 -3.01 -2.15
C CYS A 418 -20.32 -3.33 -3.16
N TYR A 419 -20.63 -4.60 -3.37
CA TYR A 419 -21.70 -5.05 -4.27
C TYR A 419 -22.40 -6.30 -3.71
N PRO A 420 -23.71 -6.44 -3.93
CA PRO A 420 -24.41 -7.69 -3.62
C PRO A 420 -23.95 -8.81 -4.57
N ASP A 421 -23.83 -10.03 -4.06
CA ASP A 421 -23.35 -11.18 -4.84
C ASP A 421 -24.30 -11.53 -6.02
N ASP A 422 -25.61 -11.28 -5.86
CA ASP A 422 -26.62 -11.53 -6.90
C ASP A 422 -26.50 -10.58 -8.10
N THR A 423 -26.02 -9.34 -7.89
CA THR A 423 -25.92 -8.30 -8.93
C THR A 423 -24.59 -7.55 -8.83
N PRO A 424 -23.49 -8.12 -9.37
CA PRO A 424 -22.15 -7.52 -9.29
C PRO A 424 -21.99 -6.21 -10.10
N GLU A 425 -22.93 -5.91 -11.01
CA GLU A 425 -22.82 -4.80 -11.96
C GLU A 425 -23.13 -3.41 -11.38
N SER A 426 -23.68 -3.32 -10.15
CA SER A 426 -24.07 -2.07 -9.49
C SER A 426 -23.35 -1.85 -8.15
N PRO A 427 -22.01 -1.64 -8.16
CA PRO A 427 -21.25 -1.45 -6.93
C PRO A 427 -21.50 -0.07 -6.29
N GLN A 428 -21.64 -0.05 -4.97
CA GLN A 428 -21.60 1.15 -4.14
C GLN A 428 -20.13 1.48 -3.82
N VAL A 429 -19.74 2.75 -4.03
CA VAL A 429 -18.38 3.23 -3.75
C VAL A 429 -18.41 4.26 -2.64
N ILE A 430 -17.64 4.03 -1.58
CA ILE A 430 -17.53 4.95 -0.43
C ILE A 430 -16.10 5.47 -0.31
N PRO A 431 -15.88 6.79 -0.29
CA PRO A 431 -14.58 7.36 0.04
C PRO A 431 -14.28 7.21 1.54
N LEU A 432 -13.17 6.58 1.89
CA LEU A 432 -12.75 6.39 3.29
C LEU A 432 -11.76 7.47 3.74
N ASN A 433 -10.71 7.71 2.95
CA ASN A 433 -9.69 8.72 3.26
C ASN A 433 -9.05 9.31 1.99
N ALA A 434 -8.49 10.52 2.12
CA ALA A 434 -7.72 11.21 1.09
C ALA A 434 -6.42 11.80 1.69
N PRO A 435 -5.47 10.94 2.12
CA PRO A 435 -4.38 11.33 3.02
C PRO A 435 -3.34 12.26 2.39
N ASN A 436 -3.17 12.28 1.05
CA ASN A 436 -2.11 13.04 0.37
C ASN A 436 -0.69 12.77 0.93
N ALA A 437 -0.44 11.54 1.41
CA ALA A 437 0.79 11.10 2.05
C ALA A 437 1.29 9.76 1.47
N ASN A 438 2.56 9.41 1.71
CA ASN A 438 3.19 8.17 1.23
C ASN A 438 2.68 6.92 1.95
N LEU A 439 2.25 7.05 3.21
CA LEU A 439 1.75 5.97 4.05
C LEU A 439 0.52 6.48 4.79
N ASP A 440 -0.52 5.67 4.83
CA ASP A 440 -1.75 5.96 5.57
C ASP A 440 -2.32 4.70 6.24
N GLN A 441 -2.86 4.87 7.44
CA GLN A 441 -3.59 3.84 8.16
C GLN A 441 -5.06 4.25 8.20
N PHE A 442 -5.94 3.37 7.72
CA PHE A 442 -7.38 3.62 7.70
C PHE A 442 -8.13 2.53 8.46
N TYR A 443 -9.28 2.92 9.00
CA TYR A 443 -10.19 2.01 9.68
C TYR A 443 -11.56 2.08 9.01
N TYR A 444 -12.30 0.98 9.03
CA TYR A 444 -13.66 0.94 8.53
C TYR A 444 -14.48 -0.07 9.32
N THR A 445 -15.72 0.29 9.65
CA THR A 445 -16.68 -0.62 10.28
C THR A 445 -17.77 -0.97 9.27
N PHE A 446 -17.84 -2.21 8.81
CA PHE A 446 -18.95 -2.67 7.97
C PHE A 446 -20.19 -2.89 8.85
N PRO A 447 -21.41 -2.52 8.40
CA PRO A 447 -21.81 -1.99 7.09
C PRO A 447 -21.98 -0.46 7.04
N SER A 448 -21.25 0.30 7.86
CA SER A 448 -21.49 1.75 7.99
C SER A 448 -21.31 2.51 6.66
N GLY A 449 -22.24 3.43 6.38
CA GLY A 449 -22.19 4.20 5.13
C GLY A 449 -22.80 3.52 3.90
N LEU A 450 -23.20 2.25 3.99
CA LEU A 450 -23.78 1.49 2.87
C LEU A 450 -25.32 1.42 2.95
N GLU A 451 -25.96 1.36 1.78
CA GLU A 451 -27.39 1.05 1.65
C GLU A 451 -27.55 -0.43 1.32
N LEU A 452 -27.56 -1.25 2.36
CA LEU A 452 -27.69 -2.71 2.25
C LEU A 452 -29.11 -3.17 2.57
N VAL A 453 -29.51 -4.28 1.95
CA VAL A 453 -30.76 -4.99 2.23
C VAL A 453 -30.45 -6.20 3.09
N SER A 454 -31.14 -6.36 4.22
CA SER A 454 -30.98 -7.51 5.11
C SER A 454 -31.36 -8.83 4.41
N GLY A 455 -30.73 -9.93 4.82
CA GLY A 455 -30.89 -11.27 4.25
C GLY A 455 -30.08 -11.53 2.97
N LYS A 456 -29.14 -10.65 2.60
CA LYS A 456 -28.30 -10.79 1.40
C LYS A 456 -26.81 -10.87 1.69
N ASN A 457 -26.08 -11.52 0.80
CA ASN A 457 -24.62 -11.59 0.82
C ASN A 457 -24.01 -10.44 0.02
N TYR A 458 -23.02 -9.79 0.62
CA TYR A 458 -22.29 -8.69 0.02
C TYR A 458 -20.80 -9.00 -0.03
N SER A 459 -20.21 -8.77 -1.20
CA SER A 459 -18.77 -8.80 -1.40
C SER A 459 -18.23 -7.39 -1.54
N PHE A 460 -17.09 -7.12 -0.90
CA PHE A 460 -16.45 -5.81 -0.96
C PHE A 460 -14.94 -5.89 -0.87
N TYR A 461 -14.29 -4.85 -1.37
CA TYR A 461 -12.84 -4.69 -1.32
C TYR A 461 -12.46 -3.23 -1.18
N PHE A 462 -11.25 -2.99 -0.71
CA PHE A 462 -10.69 -1.66 -0.55
C PHE A 462 -9.77 -1.35 -1.73
N THR A 463 -9.85 -0.13 -2.23
CA THR A 463 -8.99 0.36 -3.31
C THR A 463 -8.13 1.51 -2.80
N ALA A 464 -6.85 1.46 -3.14
CA ALA A 464 -5.92 2.58 -2.96
C ALA A 464 -5.54 3.11 -4.35
N THR A 465 -5.69 4.41 -4.56
CA THR A 465 -5.31 5.10 -5.80
C THR A 465 -4.18 6.07 -5.52
N ASP A 466 -3.14 6.02 -6.34
CA ASP A 466 -1.98 6.91 -6.26
C ASP A 466 -2.24 8.28 -6.91
N ASN A 467 -1.21 9.14 -6.88
CA ASN A 467 -1.22 10.46 -7.50
C ASN A 467 -0.57 10.51 -8.89
N ASP A 468 -0.41 9.37 -9.57
CA ASP A 468 0.22 9.27 -10.90
C ASP A 468 -0.59 10.08 -11.94
N ALA A 469 -0.07 11.25 -12.31
CA ALA A 469 -0.73 12.14 -13.25
C ALA A 469 -0.69 11.62 -14.70
N ILE A 470 0.28 10.74 -15.04
CA ILE A 470 0.50 10.24 -16.40
C ILE A 470 -0.56 9.19 -16.75
N HIS A 471 -0.82 8.28 -15.81
CA HIS A 471 -1.78 7.19 -15.97
C HIS A 471 -3.18 7.47 -15.39
N LYS A 472 -3.46 8.72 -15.00
CA LYS A 472 -4.72 9.17 -14.35
C LYS A 472 -4.98 8.52 -12.98
N GLY A 473 -3.93 8.10 -12.28
CA GLY A 473 -3.95 7.42 -10.99
C GLY A 473 -4.07 5.91 -11.16
N LYS A 474 -3.04 5.15 -10.79
CA LYS A 474 -3.13 3.69 -10.78
C LYS A 474 -3.76 3.25 -9.47
N THR A 475 -4.50 2.15 -9.54
CA THR A 475 -5.28 1.63 -8.41
C THR A 475 -4.86 0.21 -8.09
N ALA A 476 -4.70 -0.07 -6.80
CA ALA A 476 -4.53 -1.42 -6.27
C ALA A 476 -5.74 -1.83 -5.43
N LYS A 477 -6.05 -3.13 -5.43
CA LYS A 477 -7.18 -3.72 -4.71
C LYS A 477 -6.67 -4.59 -3.55
N SER A 478 -7.38 -4.55 -2.43
CA SER A 478 -7.21 -5.53 -1.35
C SER A 478 -7.76 -6.91 -1.76
N GLN A 479 -7.60 -7.90 -0.87
CA GLN A 479 -8.43 -9.11 -0.92
C GLN A 479 -9.92 -8.75 -0.85
N VAL A 480 -10.75 -9.58 -1.47
CA VAL A 480 -12.21 -9.45 -1.43
C VAL A 480 -12.71 -10.09 -0.14
N PHE A 481 -13.48 -9.33 0.62
CA PHE A 481 -14.19 -9.79 1.81
C PHE A 481 -15.64 -10.04 1.43
N SER A 482 -16.25 -11.07 2.01
CA SER A 482 -17.67 -11.37 1.84
C SER A 482 -18.33 -11.47 3.21
N MET A 483 -19.52 -10.89 3.33
CA MET A 483 -20.29 -10.91 4.57
C MET A 483 -21.77 -11.01 4.26
N ALA A 484 -22.44 -11.94 4.93
CA ALA A 484 -23.89 -12.05 4.94
C ALA A 484 -24.45 -11.02 5.91
N LEU A 485 -25.34 -10.14 5.45
CA LEU A 485 -26.10 -9.28 6.35
C LEU A 485 -27.34 -10.04 6.76
N LEU A 486 -27.34 -10.57 7.98
CA LEU A 486 -28.43 -11.38 8.52
C LEU A 486 -29.65 -10.50 8.84
N ASP A 487 -30.85 -11.00 8.59
CA ASP A 487 -32.08 -10.38 9.07
C ASP A 487 -32.34 -10.66 10.56
N ASP A 488 -33.39 -10.04 11.12
CA ASP A 488 -33.69 -10.16 12.55
C ASP A 488 -34.03 -11.61 12.97
N ASN A 489 -34.66 -12.41 12.10
CA ASN A 489 -34.98 -13.81 12.36
C ASN A 489 -33.72 -14.67 12.32
N GLN A 490 -32.86 -14.45 11.32
CA GLN A 490 -31.57 -15.13 11.19
C GLN A 490 -30.61 -14.80 12.34
N LEU A 491 -30.55 -13.54 12.77
CA LEU A 491 -29.80 -13.13 13.95
C LEU A 491 -30.32 -13.85 15.20
N ARG A 492 -31.64 -13.92 15.37
CA ARG A 492 -32.25 -14.62 16.52
C ARG A 492 -31.96 -16.12 16.48
N ASN A 493 -31.99 -16.75 15.30
CA ASN A 493 -31.65 -18.16 15.15
C ASN A 493 -30.17 -18.44 15.48
N GLN A 494 -29.23 -17.61 15.02
CA GLN A 494 -27.81 -17.74 15.42
C GLN A 494 -27.59 -17.53 16.92
N GLU A 495 -28.33 -16.60 17.52
CA GLU A 495 -28.27 -16.36 18.96
C GLU A 495 -28.75 -17.58 19.75
N LEU A 496 -29.84 -18.22 19.31
CA LEU A 496 -30.37 -19.46 19.88
C LEU A 496 -29.40 -20.64 19.69
N GLU A 497 -28.76 -20.78 18.52
CA GLU A 497 -27.72 -21.80 18.31
C GLU A 497 -26.52 -21.61 19.25
N SER A 498 -26.08 -20.35 19.42
CA SER A 498 -25.03 -20.00 20.38
C SER A 498 -25.46 -20.36 21.81
N GLN A 499 -26.69 -20.00 22.19
CA GLN A 499 -27.27 -20.34 23.49
C GLN A 499 -27.31 -21.86 23.71
N GLN A 500 -27.73 -22.64 22.72
CA GLN A 500 -27.75 -24.10 22.80
C GLN A 500 -26.36 -24.69 22.98
N SER A 501 -25.35 -24.14 22.30
CA SER A 501 -23.95 -24.56 22.49
C SER A 501 -23.44 -24.26 23.91
N LEU A 502 -23.82 -23.11 24.48
CA LEU A 502 -23.48 -22.73 25.86
C LEU A 502 -24.18 -23.64 26.87
N ILE A 503 -25.47 -23.93 26.67
CA ILE A 503 -26.26 -24.88 27.48
C ILE A 503 -25.59 -26.26 27.48
N ASN A 504 -25.22 -26.79 26.32
CA ASN A 504 -24.55 -28.09 26.20
C ASN A 504 -23.18 -28.11 26.89
N ASN A 505 -22.45 -26.99 26.88
CA ASN A 505 -21.17 -26.87 27.59
C ASN A 505 -21.37 -26.76 29.11
N MET A 506 -22.42 -26.09 29.57
CA MET A 506 -22.82 -26.06 30.99
C MET A 506 -23.28 -27.44 31.48
N ASP A 507 -24.00 -28.21 30.66
CA ASP A 507 -24.41 -29.60 30.94
C ASP A 507 -23.19 -30.50 31.17
N LYS A 508 -22.20 -30.44 30.27
CA LYS A 508 -20.90 -31.13 30.46
C LYS A 508 -20.15 -30.63 31.69
N SER A 509 -20.26 -29.35 32.03
CA SER A 509 -19.64 -28.80 33.24
C SER A 509 -20.30 -29.36 34.50
N LEU A 510 -21.62 -29.52 34.50
CA LEU A 510 -22.37 -30.15 35.58
C LEU A 510 -21.97 -31.62 35.77
N ASP A 511 -21.80 -32.39 34.68
CA ASP A 511 -21.31 -33.76 34.75
C ASP A 511 -19.91 -33.85 35.36
N ARG A 512 -19.02 -32.93 34.98
CA ARG A 512 -17.69 -32.82 35.61
C ARG A 512 -17.78 -32.47 37.09
N TYR A 513 -18.76 -31.66 37.52
CA TYR A 513 -18.96 -31.34 38.95
C TYR A 513 -19.31 -32.61 39.72
N LYS A 514 -20.16 -33.46 39.16
CA LYS A 514 -20.52 -34.77 39.73
C LYS A 514 -19.29 -35.69 39.85
N GLU A 515 -18.45 -35.76 38.81
CA GLU A 515 -17.20 -36.52 38.84
C GLU A 515 -16.20 -35.98 39.89
N GLN A 516 -16.05 -34.65 39.98
CA GLN A 516 -15.18 -34.02 40.96
C GLN A 516 -15.69 -34.25 42.40
N LYS A 517 -17.00 -34.25 42.63
CA LYS A 517 -17.58 -34.55 43.94
C LYS A 517 -17.23 -35.95 44.42
N GLU A 518 -17.32 -36.95 43.56
CA GLU A 518 -16.90 -38.32 43.90
C GLU A 518 -15.38 -38.40 44.14
N THR A 519 -14.59 -37.70 43.32
CA THR A 519 -13.13 -37.59 43.53
C THR A 519 -12.79 -36.96 44.88
N LEU A 520 -13.53 -35.92 45.30
CA LEU A 520 -13.35 -35.27 46.60
C LEU A 520 -13.71 -36.19 47.75
N LYS A 521 -14.75 -37.03 47.61
CA LYS A 521 -15.09 -38.05 48.61
C LYS A 521 -13.98 -39.07 48.76
N ASP A 522 -13.40 -39.55 47.65
CA ASP A 522 -12.28 -40.48 47.67
C ASP A 522 -11.04 -39.86 48.34
N ILE A 523 -10.70 -38.62 47.97
CA ILE A 523 -9.62 -37.85 48.62
C ILE A 523 -9.90 -37.73 50.12
N SER A 524 -11.12 -37.35 50.52
CA SER A 524 -11.49 -37.18 51.92
C SER A 524 -11.42 -38.50 52.71
N ARG A 525 -11.82 -39.62 52.11
CA ARG A 525 -11.69 -40.95 52.72
C ARG A 525 -10.22 -41.33 52.91
N GLU A 526 -9.38 -41.17 51.90
CA GLU A 526 -7.95 -41.48 51.99
C GLU A 526 -7.23 -40.63 53.05
N GLN A 527 -7.61 -39.35 53.17
CA GLN A 527 -7.10 -38.45 54.21
C GLN A 527 -7.46 -38.95 55.61
N LYS A 528 -8.66 -39.50 55.81
CA LYS A 528 -9.10 -40.03 57.11
C LYS A 528 -8.35 -41.31 57.49
N GLU A 529 -8.08 -42.19 56.52
CA GLU A 529 -7.40 -43.47 56.76
C GLU A 529 -5.90 -43.32 57.10
N LYS A 530 -5.21 -42.33 56.51
CA LYS A 530 -3.74 -42.18 56.63
C LYS A 530 -3.34 -41.13 57.65
N LYS A 531 -2.29 -41.39 58.46
CA LYS A 531 -1.82 -40.41 59.48
C LYS A 531 -1.08 -39.20 58.89
N GLN A 532 -0.41 -39.34 57.75
CA GLN A 532 0.32 -38.27 57.07
C GLN A 532 0.15 -38.39 55.56
N LEU A 533 0.20 -37.24 54.87
CA LEU A 533 0.14 -37.16 53.42
C LEU A 533 1.51 -37.41 52.80
N ASN A 534 1.60 -38.35 51.87
CA ASN A 534 2.76 -38.53 51.01
C ASN A 534 2.71 -37.57 49.80
N PHE A 535 3.83 -37.49 49.07
CA PHE A 535 3.96 -36.58 47.92
C PHE A 535 2.96 -36.87 46.79
N ASN A 536 2.59 -38.13 46.58
CA ASN A 536 1.60 -38.50 45.55
C ASN A 536 0.20 -38.01 45.93
N GLU A 537 -0.18 -38.14 47.19
CA GLU A 537 -1.48 -37.68 47.70
C GLU A 537 -1.57 -36.15 47.73
N GLN A 538 -0.48 -35.45 48.06
CA GLN A 538 -0.40 -34.00 47.90
C GLN A 538 -0.59 -33.58 46.43
N THR A 539 0.02 -34.32 45.51
CA THR A 539 -0.12 -34.07 44.07
C THR A 539 -1.55 -34.32 43.60
N GLN A 540 -2.22 -35.36 44.12
CA GLN A 540 -3.63 -35.64 43.83
C GLN A 540 -4.56 -34.52 44.33
N VAL A 541 -4.36 -34.03 45.56
CA VAL A 541 -5.13 -32.89 46.09
C VAL A 541 -4.88 -31.64 45.24
N LYS A 542 -3.64 -31.39 44.84
CA LYS A 542 -3.29 -30.23 44.00
C LYS A 542 -3.90 -30.30 42.61
N ASP A 543 -3.86 -31.49 41.99
CA ASP A 543 -4.48 -31.74 40.69
C ASP A 543 -6.01 -31.58 40.76
N PHE A 544 -6.64 -32.08 41.83
CA PHE A 544 -8.06 -31.85 42.11
C PHE A 544 -8.37 -30.35 42.24
N LEU A 545 -7.64 -29.60 43.08
CA LEU A 545 -7.85 -28.16 43.26
C LEU A 545 -7.64 -27.38 41.97
N GLN A 546 -6.67 -27.76 41.14
CA GLN A 546 -6.44 -27.14 39.83
C GLN A 546 -7.57 -27.44 38.84
N LYS A 547 -8.06 -28.67 38.78
CA LYS A 547 -9.22 -29.04 37.95
C LYS A 547 -10.48 -28.30 38.39
N GLN A 548 -10.71 -28.23 39.69
CA GLN A 548 -11.83 -27.47 40.26
C GLN A 548 -11.71 -25.97 39.92
N LEU A 549 -10.51 -25.39 40.02
CA LEU A 549 -10.27 -23.98 39.66
C LEU A 549 -10.54 -23.70 38.18
N GLN A 550 -10.14 -24.62 37.29
CA GLN A 550 -10.45 -24.52 35.87
C GLN A 550 -11.94 -24.60 35.61
N GLN A 551 -12.66 -25.43 36.37
CA GLN A 551 -14.10 -25.59 36.27
C GLN A 551 -14.86 -24.34 36.72
N GLU A 552 -14.49 -23.73 37.85
CA GLU A 552 -15.06 -22.45 38.31
C GLU A 552 -14.83 -21.34 37.27
N ASN A 553 -13.62 -21.28 36.69
CA ASN A 553 -13.29 -20.32 35.64
C ASN A 553 -14.10 -20.51 34.35
N LEU A 554 -14.35 -21.77 33.95
CA LEU A 554 -15.23 -22.09 32.82
C LEU A 554 -16.68 -21.71 33.14
N MET A 555 -17.15 -22.00 34.36
CA MET A 555 -18.48 -21.64 34.81
C MET A 555 -18.70 -20.13 34.72
N GLN A 556 -17.77 -19.35 35.28
CA GLN A 556 -17.82 -17.90 35.24
C GLN A 556 -17.91 -17.37 33.80
N LYS A 557 -17.11 -17.94 32.88
CA LYS A 557 -17.16 -17.57 31.45
C LYS A 557 -18.51 -17.90 30.82
N PHE A 558 -19.06 -19.09 31.07
CA PHE A 558 -20.35 -19.49 30.52
C PHE A 558 -21.49 -18.65 31.09
N SER A 559 -21.50 -18.41 32.40
CA SER A 559 -22.50 -17.54 33.03
C SER A 559 -22.47 -16.13 32.44
N LYS A 560 -21.27 -15.58 32.23
CA LYS A 560 -21.10 -14.26 31.61
C LYS A 560 -21.56 -14.25 30.15
N GLN A 561 -21.14 -15.22 29.34
CA GLN A 561 -21.52 -15.30 27.93
C GLN A 561 -23.04 -15.50 27.76
N LEU A 562 -23.65 -16.32 28.62
CA LEU A 562 -25.08 -16.54 28.61
C LEU A 562 -25.83 -15.28 29.06
N LYS A 563 -25.36 -14.57 30.09
CA LYS A 563 -25.92 -13.28 30.51
C LYS A 563 -25.85 -12.25 29.37
N GLU A 564 -24.71 -12.12 28.70
CA GLU A 564 -24.52 -11.22 27.56
C GLU A 564 -25.42 -11.59 26.36
N ASN A 565 -25.64 -12.88 26.12
CA ASN A 565 -26.59 -13.37 25.11
C ASN A 565 -28.03 -12.96 25.50
N LEU A 566 -28.45 -13.25 26.73
CA LEU A 566 -29.77 -12.88 27.26
C LEU A 566 -30.05 -11.37 27.30
N GLU A 567 -29.01 -10.53 27.44
CA GLU A 567 -29.12 -9.06 27.41
C GLU A 567 -29.50 -8.50 26.03
N LYS A 568 -29.23 -9.24 24.95
CA LYS A 568 -29.55 -8.84 23.58
C LYS A 568 -30.97 -9.20 23.15
N GLY A 569 -31.61 -10.13 23.86
CA GLY A 569 -33.02 -10.50 23.66
C GLY A 569 -34.00 -9.38 24.05
N LYS A 570 -35.30 -9.61 23.81
CA LYS A 570 -36.36 -8.64 24.18
C LYS A 570 -36.31 -8.33 25.68
N LYS A 571 -36.31 -7.04 26.02
CA LYS A 571 -36.01 -6.51 27.37
C LYS A 571 -37.08 -6.78 28.44
N ASP A 572 -38.25 -7.28 28.07
CA ASP A 572 -39.45 -7.20 28.91
C ASP A 572 -40.02 -8.55 29.38
N ASP A 573 -39.24 -9.63 29.26
CA ASP A 573 -39.63 -10.94 29.81
C ASP A 573 -39.12 -11.08 31.26
N GLN A 574 -40.05 -11.27 32.21
CA GLN A 574 -39.74 -11.51 33.62
C GLN A 574 -38.81 -12.71 33.81
N MET A 575 -38.99 -13.77 33.01
CA MET A 575 -38.14 -14.98 33.08
C MET A 575 -36.69 -14.66 32.70
N ASN A 576 -36.49 -13.81 31.69
CA ASN A 576 -35.16 -13.38 31.24
C ASN A 576 -34.44 -12.54 32.31
N GLN A 577 -35.14 -11.61 32.96
CA GLN A 577 -34.56 -10.79 34.04
C GLN A 577 -34.13 -11.65 35.24
N LEU A 578 -34.99 -12.58 35.67
CA LEU A 578 -34.68 -13.53 36.74
C LEU A 578 -33.47 -14.42 36.38
N LEU A 579 -33.39 -14.88 35.14
CA LEU A 579 -32.26 -15.70 34.68
C LEU A 579 -30.94 -14.91 34.69
N LYS A 580 -30.97 -13.64 34.27
CA LYS A 580 -29.80 -12.74 34.33
C LYS A 580 -29.32 -12.51 35.75
N GLU A 581 -30.24 -12.22 36.67
CA GLU A 581 -29.90 -12.03 38.08
C GLU A 581 -29.24 -13.28 38.65
N ARG A 582 -29.78 -14.46 38.35
CA ARG A 582 -29.19 -15.74 38.77
C ARG A 582 -27.81 -15.99 38.17
N LEU A 583 -27.62 -15.68 36.89
CA LEU A 583 -26.31 -15.82 36.24
C LEU A 583 -25.26 -14.90 36.89
N GLU A 584 -25.65 -13.68 37.26
CA GLU A 584 -24.78 -12.74 37.95
C GLU A 584 -24.44 -13.19 39.37
N ARG A 585 -25.43 -13.69 40.12
CA ARG A 585 -25.20 -14.28 41.44
C ARG A 585 -24.28 -15.50 41.35
N GLN A 586 -24.51 -16.40 40.39
CA GLN A 586 -23.64 -17.56 40.15
C GLN A 586 -22.22 -17.14 39.77
N GLU A 587 -22.05 -16.06 39.00
CA GLU A 587 -20.74 -15.49 38.68
C GLU A 587 -20.02 -15.01 39.95
N LEU A 588 -20.73 -14.36 40.87
CA LEU A 588 -20.20 -13.91 42.15
C LEU A 588 -19.82 -15.08 43.07
N GLU A 589 -20.64 -16.14 43.11
CA GLU A 589 -20.32 -17.38 43.84
C GLU A 589 -19.07 -18.06 43.28
N ALA A 590 -18.98 -18.22 41.96
CA ALA A 590 -17.82 -18.80 41.30
C ALA A 590 -16.53 -18.02 41.63
N LYS A 591 -16.57 -16.68 41.66
CA LYS A 591 -15.44 -15.84 42.09
C LYS A 591 -15.07 -16.03 43.57
N LYS A 592 -16.05 -16.24 44.45
CA LYS A 592 -15.79 -16.54 45.87
C LYS A 592 -15.12 -17.92 46.01
N ASN A 593 -15.61 -18.91 45.25
CA ASN A 593 -15.05 -20.26 45.20
C ASN A 593 -13.63 -20.26 44.61
N GLU A 594 -13.36 -19.47 43.57
CA GLU A 594 -12.03 -19.30 42.98
C GLU A 594 -11.00 -18.85 44.04
N LYS A 595 -11.34 -17.81 44.81
CA LYS A 595 -10.48 -17.33 45.91
C LYS A 595 -10.25 -18.38 46.99
N LEU A 596 -11.31 -19.12 47.36
CA LEU A 596 -11.20 -20.22 48.31
C LEU A 596 -10.21 -21.27 47.79
N LEU A 597 -10.34 -21.71 46.53
CA LEU A 597 -9.45 -22.70 45.92
C LEU A 597 -7.98 -22.24 45.87
N GLU A 598 -7.73 -20.96 45.61
CA GLU A 598 -6.38 -20.39 45.69
C GLU A 598 -5.79 -20.44 47.11
N GLU A 599 -6.60 -20.16 48.13
CA GLU A 599 -6.21 -20.29 49.53
C GLU A 599 -5.91 -21.76 49.88
N LEU A 600 -6.76 -22.69 49.43
CA LEU A 600 -6.55 -24.13 49.63
C LEU A 600 -5.28 -24.62 48.96
N ASN A 601 -4.94 -24.13 47.77
CA ASN A 601 -3.71 -24.50 47.08
C ASN A 601 -2.46 -24.04 47.87
N LYS A 602 -2.53 -22.84 48.48
CA LYS A 602 -1.46 -22.33 49.38
C LYS A 602 -1.36 -23.10 50.69
N ILE A 603 -2.48 -23.61 51.22
CA ILE A 603 -2.52 -24.42 52.45
C ILE A 603 -2.05 -25.85 52.18
N ALA A 604 -2.41 -26.42 51.02
CA ALA A 604 -1.94 -27.72 50.57
C ALA A 604 -0.41 -27.78 50.51
N ASP A 605 0.24 -26.68 50.10
CA ASP A 605 1.71 -26.55 50.10
C ASP A 605 2.31 -26.48 51.54
N LYS A 606 1.52 -26.18 52.58
CA LYS A 606 1.97 -25.96 53.98
C LYS A 606 1.79 -27.16 54.94
N ILE A 607 1.23 -28.28 54.48
CA ILE A 607 1.13 -29.57 55.22
C ILE A 607 0.37 -29.47 56.57
N ASP A 608 -0.59 -28.56 56.74
CA ASP A 608 -1.51 -28.65 57.87
C ASP A 608 -2.68 -29.58 57.50
N LYS A 609 -2.61 -30.85 57.94
CA LYS A 609 -3.61 -31.86 57.61
C LYS A 609 -4.98 -31.55 58.22
N GLU A 610 -5.03 -31.07 59.46
CA GLU A 610 -6.30 -30.82 60.16
C GLU A 610 -7.02 -29.62 59.55
N GLU A 611 -6.30 -28.54 59.25
CA GLU A 611 -6.88 -27.39 58.55
C GLU A 611 -7.29 -27.77 57.12
N LEU A 612 -6.45 -28.50 56.38
CA LEU A 612 -6.77 -28.96 55.03
C LEU A 612 -8.01 -29.86 55.00
N THR A 613 -8.15 -30.80 55.95
CA THR A 613 -9.31 -31.70 56.01
C THR A 613 -10.60 -30.93 56.26
N LYS A 614 -10.62 -30.02 57.25
CA LYS A 614 -11.79 -29.17 57.53
C LYS A 614 -12.19 -28.32 56.33
N ARG A 615 -11.20 -27.77 55.63
CA ARG A 615 -11.45 -26.90 54.48
C ARG A 615 -11.87 -27.68 53.22
N LEU A 616 -11.39 -28.91 53.02
CA LEU A 616 -11.87 -29.81 51.97
C LEU A 616 -13.31 -30.26 52.23
N GLU A 617 -13.70 -30.47 53.49
CA GLU A 617 -15.11 -30.73 53.86
C GLU A 617 -16.00 -29.50 53.58
N GLU A 618 -15.53 -28.29 53.94
CA GLU A 618 -16.23 -27.04 53.61
C GLU A 618 -16.35 -26.84 52.09
N LEU A 619 -15.30 -27.18 51.33
CA LEU A 619 -15.32 -27.17 49.87
C LEU A 619 -16.35 -28.17 49.33
N GLY A 620 -16.42 -29.38 49.87
CA GLY A 620 -17.40 -30.39 49.45
C GLY A 620 -18.85 -29.94 49.68
N LYS A 621 -19.12 -29.27 50.80
CA LYS A 621 -20.42 -28.66 51.09
C LYS A 621 -20.76 -27.55 50.09
N LYS A 622 -19.81 -26.64 49.83
CA LYS A 622 -19.97 -25.57 48.83
C LYS A 622 -20.17 -26.13 47.43
N GLN A 623 -19.42 -27.17 47.06
CA GLN A 623 -19.52 -27.86 45.78
C GLN A 623 -20.90 -28.49 45.59
N GLN A 624 -21.49 -29.09 46.62
CA GLN A 624 -22.85 -29.64 46.56
C GLN A 624 -23.91 -28.54 46.36
N ASN A 625 -23.77 -27.39 47.02
CA ASN A 625 -24.66 -26.25 46.79
C ASN A 625 -24.52 -25.70 45.36
N SER A 626 -23.28 -25.49 44.90
CA SER A 626 -23.00 -25.00 43.55
C SER A 626 -23.45 -25.99 42.45
N GLU A 627 -23.33 -27.30 42.67
CA GLU A 627 -23.86 -28.34 41.78
C GLU A 627 -25.38 -28.19 41.60
N ARG A 628 -26.12 -28.03 42.70
CA ARG A 628 -27.59 -27.86 42.65
C ARG A 628 -28.01 -26.55 42.02
N ASN A 629 -27.38 -25.43 42.41
CA ASN A 629 -27.64 -24.12 41.83
C ASN A 629 -27.41 -24.15 40.32
N LEU A 630 -26.33 -24.81 39.88
CA LEU A 630 -26.01 -24.98 38.47
C LEU A 630 -27.04 -25.86 37.75
N GLU A 631 -27.42 -27.00 38.34
CA GLU A 631 -28.42 -27.90 37.75
C GLU A 631 -29.76 -27.20 37.55
N GLN A 632 -30.19 -26.42 38.53
CA GLN A 632 -31.41 -25.63 38.44
C GLN A 632 -31.30 -24.51 37.41
N LEU A 633 -30.19 -23.77 37.41
CA LEU A 633 -29.93 -22.70 36.45
C LEU A 633 -29.90 -23.25 35.02
N LEU A 634 -29.26 -24.40 34.81
CA LEU A 634 -29.20 -25.09 33.54
C LEU A 634 -30.59 -25.52 33.08
N GLU A 635 -31.40 -26.10 33.97
CA GLU A 635 -32.77 -26.52 33.65
C GLU A 635 -33.67 -25.33 33.28
N LEU A 636 -33.57 -24.23 34.02
CA LEU A 636 -34.28 -22.98 33.69
C LEU A 636 -33.81 -22.40 32.35
N THR A 637 -32.51 -22.44 32.07
CA THR A 637 -31.96 -21.96 30.80
C THR A 637 -32.41 -22.83 29.64
N LYS A 638 -32.43 -24.17 29.80
CA LYS A 638 -32.95 -25.12 28.80
C LYS A 638 -34.43 -24.86 28.53
N ARG A 639 -35.23 -24.68 29.58
CA ARG A 639 -36.66 -24.35 29.46
C ARG A 639 -36.87 -23.02 28.73
N TYR A 640 -36.13 -21.98 29.11
CA TYR A 640 -36.17 -20.68 28.44
C TYR A 640 -35.78 -20.79 26.95
N TYR A 641 -34.72 -21.55 26.64
CA TYR A 641 -34.32 -21.83 25.26
C TYR A 641 -35.42 -22.54 24.47
N VAL A 642 -36.05 -23.58 25.02
CA VAL A 642 -37.17 -24.28 24.36
C VAL A 642 -38.33 -23.33 24.08
N THR A 643 -38.71 -22.48 25.05
CA THR A 643 -39.77 -21.49 24.89
C THR A 643 -39.43 -20.45 23.81
N GLU A 644 -38.21 -19.91 23.82
CA GLU A 644 -37.76 -18.93 22.83
C GLU A 644 -37.61 -19.54 21.43
N LYS A 645 -37.09 -20.77 21.33
CA LYS A 645 -36.99 -21.50 20.07
C LYS A 645 -38.37 -21.83 19.50
N ALA A 646 -39.34 -22.21 20.35
CA ALA A 646 -40.74 -22.37 19.93
C ALA A 646 -41.34 -21.06 19.40
N SER A 647 -41.09 -19.94 20.10
CA SER A 647 -41.52 -18.60 19.66
C SER A 647 -40.87 -18.19 18.34
N GLN A 648 -39.58 -18.51 18.14
CA GLN A 648 -38.88 -18.21 16.90
C GLN A 648 -39.37 -19.08 15.74
N LEU A 649 -39.52 -20.39 15.94
CA LEU A 649 -40.10 -21.29 14.94
C LEU A 649 -41.53 -20.90 14.57
N ALA A 650 -42.32 -20.41 15.52
CA ALA A 650 -43.63 -19.84 15.24
C ALA A 650 -43.54 -18.65 14.27
N LYS A 651 -42.59 -17.72 14.47
CA LYS A 651 -42.38 -16.59 13.56
C LYS A 651 -41.88 -17.05 12.19
N ASP A 652 -40.94 -17.99 12.15
CA ASP A 652 -40.37 -18.51 10.91
C ASP A 652 -41.46 -19.22 10.08
N LEU A 653 -42.31 -20.04 10.72
CA LEU A 653 -43.50 -20.64 10.08
C LEU A 653 -44.50 -19.58 9.59
N ALA A 654 -44.73 -18.51 10.34
CA ALA A 654 -45.61 -17.42 9.90
C ALA A 654 -45.02 -16.66 8.71
N GLU A 655 -43.70 -16.49 8.64
CA GLU A 655 -43.04 -15.86 7.50
C GLU A 655 -43.10 -16.77 6.27
N GLU A 656 -42.82 -18.05 6.42
CA GLU A 656 -42.91 -19.04 5.35
C GLU A 656 -44.35 -19.19 4.83
N ALA A 657 -45.34 -19.17 5.74
CA ALA A 657 -46.75 -19.12 5.40
C ALA A 657 -47.07 -17.89 4.54
N LYS A 658 -46.57 -16.70 4.91
CA LYS A 658 -46.76 -15.47 4.11
C LYS A 658 -46.10 -15.58 2.74
N ARG A 659 -44.88 -16.13 2.64
CA ARG A 659 -44.19 -16.33 1.36
C ARG A 659 -44.96 -17.29 0.45
N GLN A 660 -45.43 -18.41 1.00
CA GLN A 660 -46.25 -19.37 0.29
C GLN A 660 -47.60 -18.74 -0.15
N GLU A 661 -48.21 -17.89 0.69
CA GLU A 661 -49.42 -17.15 0.33
C GLU A 661 -49.16 -16.11 -0.78
N LEU A 662 -48.00 -15.44 -0.77
CA LEU A 662 -47.60 -14.50 -1.82
C LEU A 662 -47.42 -15.21 -3.17
N LEU A 663 -46.73 -16.35 -3.21
CA LEU A 663 -46.60 -17.14 -4.45
C LEU A 663 -47.97 -17.56 -5.00
N SER A 664 -48.92 -17.89 -4.12
CA SER A 664 -50.28 -18.27 -4.55
C SER A 664 -51.04 -17.15 -5.26
N LYS A 665 -50.62 -15.88 -5.08
CA LYS A 665 -51.22 -14.69 -5.68
C LYS A 665 -50.49 -14.22 -6.94
N MET A 666 -49.28 -14.71 -7.21
CA MET A 666 -48.47 -14.36 -8.38
C MET A 666 -48.79 -15.27 -9.58
N LYS A 667 -48.42 -14.87 -10.80
CA LYS A 667 -48.64 -15.69 -12.00
C LYS A 667 -47.46 -16.62 -12.30
N VAL A 668 -47.73 -17.93 -12.34
CA VAL A 668 -46.75 -18.98 -12.69
C VAL A 668 -46.16 -18.72 -14.08
N GLY A 669 -44.83 -18.66 -14.19
CA GLY A 669 -44.09 -18.52 -15.46
C GLY A 669 -43.90 -17.08 -15.97
N GLN A 670 -44.63 -16.09 -15.43
CA GLN A 670 -44.36 -14.66 -15.66
C GLN A 670 -43.67 -14.01 -14.47
N ASP A 671 -44.20 -14.23 -13.26
CA ASP A 671 -43.76 -13.53 -12.05
C ASP A 671 -42.86 -14.39 -11.16
N PHE A 672 -43.00 -15.72 -11.21
CA PHE A 672 -42.15 -16.66 -10.48
C PHE A 672 -42.00 -18.02 -11.17
N SER A 673 -40.95 -18.76 -10.82
CA SER A 673 -40.57 -20.05 -11.43
C SER A 673 -40.63 -21.23 -10.45
N GLU A 674 -40.48 -22.46 -10.96
CA GLU A 674 -40.34 -23.68 -10.16
C GLU A 674 -39.32 -23.54 -9.03
N THR A 675 -38.21 -22.85 -9.28
CA THR A 675 -37.09 -22.71 -8.33
C THR A 675 -37.49 -22.02 -7.03
N GLU A 676 -38.46 -21.11 -7.05
CA GLU A 676 -38.93 -20.43 -5.83
C GLU A 676 -39.78 -21.37 -4.97
N GLN A 677 -40.61 -22.22 -5.59
CA GLN A 677 -41.35 -23.23 -4.84
C GLN A 677 -40.42 -24.29 -4.27
N GLN A 678 -39.39 -24.73 -5.02
CA GLN A 678 -38.39 -25.66 -4.50
C GLN A 678 -37.69 -25.10 -3.25
N LYS A 679 -37.32 -23.82 -3.25
CA LYS A 679 -36.72 -23.16 -2.08
C LYS A 679 -37.64 -23.16 -0.86
N LEU A 680 -38.94 -22.91 -1.03
CA LEU A 680 -39.91 -22.98 0.07
C LEU A 680 -40.12 -24.41 0.59
N ASN A 681 -40.03 -25.40 -0.29
CA ASN A 681 -40.08 -26.81 0.12
C ASN A 681 -38.84 -27.19 0.95
N GLU A 682 -37.65 -26.79 0.51
CA GLU A 682 -36.40 -27.01 1.24
C GLU A 682 -36.37 -26.28 2.59
N SER A 683 -36.83 -25.03 2.62
CA SER A 683 -36.92 -24.20 3.82
C SER A 683 -37.92 -24.78 4.84
N PHE A 684 -39.10 -25.21 4.39
CA PHE A 684 -40.03 -25.92 5.28
C PHE A 684 -39.49 -27.27 5.76
N ASP A 685 -38.76 -28.01 4.92
CA ASP A 685 -38.09 -29.26 5.33
C ASP A 685 -37.05 -29.02 6.44
N GLN A 686 -36.36 -27.88 6.42
CA GLN A 686 -35.47 -27.45 7.51
C GLN A 686 -36.27 -27.12 8.76
N LEU A 687 -37.33 -26.30 8.67
CA LEU A 687 -38.20 -25.98 9.80
C LEU A 687 -38.83 -27.23 10.42
N ALA A 688 -39.22 -28.21 9.60
CA ALA A 688 -39.76 -29.49 10.06
C ALA A 688 -38.74 -30.31 10.87
N LYS A 689 -37.45 -30.25 10.52
CA LYS A 689 -36.37 -30.86 11.31
C LYS A 689 -36.13 -30.09 12.61
N GLU A 690 -36.13 -28.77 12.56
CA GLU A 690 -35.97 -27.94 13.76
C GLU A 690 -37.12 -28.14 14.76
N LEU A 691 -38.34 -28.35 14.30
CA LEU A 691 -39.48 -28.73 15.15
C LEU A 691 -39.28 -30.09 15.83
N GLU A 692 -38.68 -31.05 15.12
CA GLU A 692 -38.38 -32.37 15.68
C GLU A 692 -37.23 -32.29 16.70
N GLU A 693 -36.22 -31.46 16.44
CA GLU A 693 -35.14 -31.17 17.39
C GLU A 693 -35.67 -30.45 18.63
N LEU A 694 -36.54 -29.45 18.47
CA LEU A 694 -37.22 -28.78 19.58
C LEU A 694 -38.01 -29.78 20.44
N LYS A 695 -38.73 -30.72 19.83
CA LYS A 695 -39.45 -31.79 20.53
C LYS A 695 -38.48 -32.67 21.34
N LYS A 696 -37.36 -33.08 20.75
CA LYS A 696 -36.32 -33.86 21.44
C LYS A 696 -35.68 -33.08 22.60
N ASP A 697 -35.44 -31.79 22.43
CA ASP A 697 -34.85 -30.96 23.48
C ASP A 697 -35.83 -30.71 24.62
N ASN A 698 -37.12 -30.56 24.31
CA ASN A 698 -38.19 -30.49 25.30
C ASN A 698 -38.34 -31.80 26.09
N ASP A 699 -38.21 -32.96 25.42
CA ASP A 699 -38.28 -34.28 26.07
C ASP A 699 -37.08 -34.57 27.00
N LYS A 700 -35.94 -33.89 26.80
CA LYS A 700 -34.76 -33.98 27.69
C LYS A 700 -34.91 -33.16 28.97
N LEU A 701 -35.88 -32.23 29.03
CA LEU A 701 -36.15 -31.47 30.25
C LEU A 701 -36.65 -32.42 31.34
N LYS A 702 -36.24 -32.19 32.59
CA LYS A 702 -36.81 -32.88 33.76
C LYS A 702 -38.31 -32.63 33.85
N LYS A 703 -38.76 -31.45 33.42
CA LYS A 703 -40.18 -31.07 33.27
C LYS A 703 -40.43 -30.47 31.89
N PRO A 704 -40.87 -31.27 30.91
CA PRO A 704 -41.17 -30.78 29.57
C PRO A 704 -42.23 -29.68 29.56
N VAL A 705 -42.05 -28.70 28.68
CA VAL A 705 -43.07 -27.70 28.37
C VAL A 705 -44.16 -28.35 27.52
N ALA A 706 -45.41 -27.94 27.72
CA ALA A 706 -46.52 -28.41 26.90
C ALA A 706 -46.44 -27.79 25.49
N LEU A 707 -45.75 -28.48 24.57
CA LEU A 707 -45.62 -28.08 23.16
C LEU A 707 -46.73 -28.72 22.32
N ILE A 708 -47.48 -27.91 21.59
CA ILE A 708 -48.49 -28.34 20.61
C ILE A 708 -47.82 -28.43 19.24
N ILE A 709 -47.37 -29.63 18.87
CA ILE A 709 -46.78 -29.93 17.55
C ILE A 709 -47.59 -31.06 16.89
N ASP A 710 -48.38 -30.74 15.88
CA ASP A 710 -49.17 -31.72 15.12
C ASP A 710 -48.36 -32.30 13.96
N ASP A 711 -47.84 -33.53 14.15
CA ASP A 711 -47.09 -34.26 13.13
C ASP A 711 -47.92 -34.51 11.85
N ASN A 712 -49.24 -34.58 11.92
CA ASN A 712 -50.09 -34.72 10.72
C ASN A 712 -50.13 -33.43 9.91
N LYS A 713 -50.21 -32.25 10.56
CA LYS A 713 -50.14 -30.96 9.87
C LYS A 713 -48.78 -30.79 9.17
N LYS A 714 -47.70 -31.20 9.83
CA LYS A 714 -46.33 -31.19 9.28
C LYS A 714 -46.23 -31.97 7.97
N GLU A 715 -46.62 -33.24 7.97
CA GLU A 715 -46.60 -34.08 6.76
C GLU A 715 -47.56 -33.57 5.68
N ALA A 716 -48.72 -33.04 6.10
CA ALA A 716 -49.70 -32.48 5.17
C ALA A 716 -49.22 -31.18 4.49
N VAL A 717 -48.32 -30.40 5.11
CA VAL A 717 -47.66 -29.26 4.45
C VAL A 717 -46.64 -29.74 3.44
N LYS A 718 -45.79 -30.72 3.79
CA LYS A 718 -44.82 -31.31 2.84
C LYS A 718 -45.51 -31.83 1.59
N GLN A 719 -46.61 -32.57 1.77
CA GLN A 719 -47.38 -33.10 0.66
C GLN A 719 -47.97 -31.97 -0.19
N ASP A 720 -48.58 -30.95 0.41
CA ASP A 720 -49.16 -29.84 -0.36
C ASP A 720 -48.10 -29.02 -1.12
N GLN A 721 -46.91 -28.86 -0.55
CA GLN A 721 -45.76 -28.20 -1.18
C GLN A 721 -45.18 -29.02 -2.36
N GLN A 722 -45.08 -30.34 -2.22
CA GLN A 722 -44.68 -31.23 -3.31
C GLN A 722 -45.73 -31.27 -4.43
N ASP A 723 -47.02 -31.37 -4.07
CA ASP A 723 -48.12 -31.31 -5.01
C ASP A 723 -48.13 -29.97 -5.78
N ALA A 724 -47.86 -28.86 -5.10
CA ALA A 724 -47.75 -27.54 -5.75
C ALA A 724 -46.60 -27.50 -6.76
N LEU A 725 -45.44 -28.06 -6.41
CA LEU A 725 -44.29 -28.16 -7.29
C LEU A 725 -44.61 -29.00 -8.54
N GLU A 726 -45.25 -30.16 -8.38
CA GLU A 726 -45.67 -30.99 -9.52
C GLU A 726 -46.64 -30.25 -10.46
N GLN A 727 -47.57 -29.46 -9.91
CA GLN A 727 -48.51 -28.67 -10.71
C GLN A 727 -47.78 -27.55 -11.49
N ILE A 728 -46.77 -26.91 -10.88
CA ILE A 728 -45.92 -25.93 -11.57
C ILE A 728 -45.10 -26.59 -12.69
N ASN A 729 -44.60 -27.80 -12.47
CA ASN A 729 -43.83 -28.54 -13.49
C ASN A 729 -44.72 -28.98 -14.66
N LYS A 730 -45.96 -29.38 -14.37
CA LYS A 730 -46.99 -29.63 -15.40
C LYS A 730 -47.32 -28.36 -16.20
N TYR A 731 -47.30 -27.18 -15.56
CA TYR A 731 -47.47 -25.90 -16.25
C TYR A 731 -46.32 -25.59 -17.21
N GLN A 732 -45.07 -25.82 -16.79
CA GLN A 732 -43.87 -25.58 -17.60
C GLN A 732 -43.67 -26.61 -18.73
N GLY A 733 -43.95 -27.90 -18.47
CA GLY A 733 -43.84 -28.97 -19.48
C GLY A 733 -44.88 -28.91 -20.61
N ALA A 734 -45.92 -28.07 -20.49
CA ALA A 734 -46.99 -27.93 -21.48
C ALA A 734 -46.61 -27.02 -22.69
N GLU A 735 -45.33 -26.75 -22.94
CA GLU A 735 -44.87 -25.91 -24.07
C GLU A 735 -45.20 -26.47 -25.47
N GLN A 736 -45.57 -27.74 -25.61
CA GLN A 736 -45.79 -28.38 -26.91
C GLN A 736 -47.27 -28.55 -27.35
N SER A 737 -48.27 -28.09 -26.60
CA SER A 737 -49.68 -28.28 -26.99
C SER A 737 -50.59 -27.08 -26.71
N SER A 738 -51.40 -26.73 -27.71
CA SER A 738 -52.32 -25.58 -27.80
C SER A 738 -53.53 -25.59 -26.85
N GLN A 739 -53.39 -25.97 -25.58
CA GLN A 739 -54.49 -25.99 -24.61
C GLN A 739 -54.28 -24.97 -23.47
N SER A 740 -54.82 -23.77 -23.66
CA SER A 740 -54.87 -22.71 -22.63
C SER A 740 -55.59 -23.14 -21.35
N GLU A 741 -56.60 -24.01 -21.45
CA GLU A 741 -57.36 -24.52 -20.29
C GLU A 741 -56.52 -25.41 -19.35
N GLN A 742 -55.56 -26.18 -19.87
CA GLN A 742 -54.71 -27.03 -19.03
C GLN A 742 -53.70 -26.20 -18.23
N LYS A 743 -53.19 -25.10 -18.80
CA LYS A 743 -52.31 -24.16 -18.09
C LYS A 743 -53.04 -23.42 -16.97
N GLU A 744 -54.27 -22.96 -17.21
CA GLU A 744 -55.09 -22.35 -16.15
C GLU A 744 -55.41 -23.32 -15.02
N LYS A 745 -55.79 -24.58 -15.34
CA LYS A 745 -56.07 -25.61 -14.32
C LYS A 745 -54.84 -25.97 -13.49
N ALA A 746 -53.65 -26.07 -14.11
CA ALA A 746 -52.41 -26.34 -13.41
C ALA A 746 -52.00 -25.17 -12.50
N ALA A 747 -52.12 -23.93 -12.98
CA ALA A 747 -51.86 -22.73 -12.18
C ALA A 747 -52.83 -22.59 -10.99
N GLU A 748 -54.12 -22.85 -11.20
CA GLU A 748 -55.12 -22.82 -10.12
C GLU A 748 -54.91 -23.96 -9.11
N GLY A 749 -54.50 -25.14 -9.58
CA GLY A 749 -54.12 -26.28 -8.74
C GLY A 749 -52.91 -25.97 -7.85
N ALA A 750 -51.86 -25.36 -8.42
CA ALA A 750 -50.70 -24.90 -7.69
C ALA A 750 -51.08 -23.85 -6.63
N SER A 751 -51.85 -22.82 -7.01
CA SER A 751 -52.29 -21.76 -6.10
C SER A 751 -53.12 -22.29 -4.92
N LYS A 752 -54.04 -23.25 -5.16
CA LYS A 752 -54.82 -23.89 -4.10
C LYS A 752 -53.95 -24.65 -3.10
N LYS A 753 -52.97 -25.41 -3.62
CA LYS A 753 -52.03 -26.18 -2.79
C LYS A 753 -51.09 -25.26 -2.00
N GLN A 754 -50.61 -24.18 -2.61
CA GLN A 754 -49.84 -23.14 -1.94
C GLN A 754 -50.64 -22.49 -0.79
N LYS A 755 -51.91 -22.11 -1.01
CA LYS A 755 -52.77 -21.57 0.06
C LYS A 755 -53.03 -22.55 1.19
N SER A 756 -53.28 -23.82 0.86
CA SER A 756 -53.46 -24.88 1.85
C SER A 756 -52.23 -25.06 2.74
N ALA A 757 -51.04 -25.13 2.14
CA ALA A 757 -49.77 -25.17 2.85
C ALA A 757 -49.57 -23.92 3.73
N ALA A 758 -49.84 -22.72 3.20
CA ALA A 758 -49.74 -21.47 3.95
C ALA A 758 -50.66 -21.44 5.18
N GLN A 759 -51.92 -21.88 5.04
CA GLN A 759 -52.87 -21.89 6.14
C GLN A 759 -52.46 -22.87 7.25
N LYS A 760 -52.04 -24.09 6.88
CA LYS A 760 -51.54 -25.07 7.85
C LYS A 760 -50.28 -24.58 8.58
N MET A 761 -49.35 -23.94 7.87
CA MET A 761 -48.16 -23.32 8.49
C MET A 761 -48.55 -22.21 9.48
N LYS A 762 -49.56 -21.41 9.14
CA LYS A 762 -50.10 -20.38 10.05
C LYS A 762 -50.74 -20.98 11.30
N GLU A 763 -51.52 -22.05 11.17
CA GLU A 763 -52.07 -22.76 12.33
C GLU A 763 -50.97 -23.34 13.22
N MET A 764 -49.95 -23.98 12.64
CA MET A 764 -48.80 -24.48 13.41
C MET A 764 -48.03 -23.34 14.10
N SER A 765 -47.93 -22.17 13.47
CA SER A 765 -47.35 -20.97 14.09
C SER A 765 -48.17 -20.50 15.30
N GLU A 766 -49.50 -20.49 15.19
CA GLU A 766 -50.41 -20.12 16.28
C GLU A 766 -50.33 -21.15 17.44
N ASP A 767 -50.37 -22.45 17.13
CA ASP A 767 -50.23 -23.56 18.09
C ASP A 767 -48.90 -23.46 18.89
N LEU A 768 -47.79 -23.17 18.20
CA LEU A 768 -46.48 -22.97 18.83
C LEU A 768 -46.39 -21.65 19.61
N GLY A 769 -47.00 -20.58 19.10
CA GLY A 769 -47.07 -19.30 19.79
C GLY A 769 -47.84 -19.39 21.11
N GLU A 770 -48.95 -20.14 21.12
CA GLU A 770 -49.71 -20.45 22.32
C GLU A 770 -48.89 -21.31 23.30
N SER A 771 -48.19 -22.33 22.78
CA SER A 771 -47.29 -23.17 23.57
C SER A 771 -46.15 -22.38 24.22
N ALA A 772 -45.57 -21.43 23.48
CA ALA A 772 -44.49 -20.55 23.95
C ALA A 772 -44.98 -19.47 24.93
N SER A 773 -46.24 -19.07 24.81
CA SER A 773 -46.90 -18.16 25.76
C SER A 773 -47.44 -18.88 26.99
N GLY A 774 -47.18 -20.19 27.10
CA GLY A 774 -47.66 -21.11 28.12
C GLY A 774 -47.11 -20.86 29.52
N ASP A 775 -47.51 -19.74 30.11
CA ASP A 775 -47.90 -19.64 31.52
C ASP A 775 -49.26 -18.92 31.54
N GLY A 776 -50.33 -19.71 31.48
CA GLY A 776 -51.70 -19.20 31.61
C GLY A 776 -51.86 -18.57 32.98
N GLY A 777 -51.71 -17.24 33.04
CA GLY A 777 -51.54 -16.42 34.24
C GLY A 777 -52.69 -16.38 35.27
N GLY A 778 -53.46 -17.46 35.42
CA GLY A 778 -54.49 -17.60 36.45
C GLY A 778 -54.49 -18.93 37.21
N SER A 779 -53.93 -20.03 36.65
CA SER A 779 -53.98 -21.36 37.29
C SER A 779 -52.68 -21.80 37.97
N SER A 780 -51.53 -21.20 37.65
CA SER A 780 -50.23 -21.63 38.20
C SER A 780 -50.03 -21.25 39.68
N ILE A 781 -50.54 -20.11 40.14
CA ILE A 781 -50.37 -19.67 41.54
C ILE A 781 -51.13 -20.58 42.52
N THR A 782 -52.35 -21.00 42.17
CA THR A 782 -53.14 -21.93 43.00
C THR A 782 -52.50 -23.31 43.10
N GLU A 783 -52.01 -23.84 41.98
CA GLU A 783 -51.33 -25.14 41.94
C GLU A 783 -49.99 -25.10 42.68
N ASP A 784 -49.23 -24.02 42.52
CA ASP A 784 -47.97 -23.83 43.23
C ASP A 784 -48.20 -23.68 44.75
N ALA A 785 -49.26 -22.97 45.17
CA ALA A 785 -49.60 -22.85 46.59
C ALA A 785 -50.04 -24.19 47.21
N GLU A 786 -50.79 -25.00 46.46
CA GLU A 786 -51.19 -26.33 46.91
C GLU A 786 -49.98 -27.27 47.01
N MET A 787 -49.09 -27.25 46.03
CA MET A 787 -47.84 -28.01 46.08
C MET A 787 -46.97 -27.56 47.26
N LEU A 788 -46.82 -26.25 47.46
CA LEU A 788 -46.04 -25.71 48.57
C LEU A 788 -46.63 -26.17 49.92
N ARG A 789 -47.96 -26.19 50.07
CA ARG A 789 -48.62 -26.74 51.26
C ARG A 789 -48.30 -28.22 51.48
N GLN A 790 -48.30 -29.05 50.43
CA GLN A 790 -47.93 -30.47 50.53
C GLN A 790 -46.45 -30.66 50.90
N ILE A 791 -45.57 -29.85 50.33
CA ILE A 791 -44.13 -29.86 50.64
C ILE A 791 -43.92 -29.50 52.11
N LEU A 792 -44.58 -28.44 52.59
CA LEU A 792 -44.51 -27.99 53.97
C LEU A 792 -44.97 -29.11 54.93
N ASP A 793 -46.09 -29.78 54.64
CA ASP A 793 -46.60 -30.90 55.45
C ASP A 793 -45.60 -32.08 55.54
N ASN A 794 -45.00 -32.44 54.41
CA ASN A 794 -43.97 -33.49 54.36
C ASN A 794 -42.70 -33.07 55.11
N LEU A 795 -42.28 -31.81 55.00
CA LEU A 795 -41.10 -31.27 55.69
C LEU A 795 -41.32 -31.19 57.21
N VAL A 796 -42.50 -30.78 57.65
CA VAL A 796 -42.89 -30.76 59.07
C VAL A 796 -42.93 -32.19 59.62
N THR A 797 -43.52 -33.14 58.88
CA THR A 797 -43.53 -34.56 59.24
C THR A 797 -42.10 -35.11 59.35
N PHE A 798 -41.23 -34.74 58.42
CA PHE A 798 -39.82 -35.09 58.46
C PHE A 798 -39.13 -34.54 59.71
N SER A 799 -39.32 -33.25 60.03
CA SER A 799 -38.74 -32.59 61.20
C SER A 799 -39.15 -33.30 62.50
N PHE A 800 -40.44 -33.62 62.67
CA PHE A 800 -40.92 -34.36 63.86
C PHE A 800 -40.34 -35.77 63.99
N LYS A 801 -40.14 -36.49 62.87
CA LYS A 801 -39.49 -37.81 62.94
C LYS A 801 -38.01 -37.70 63.27
N GLN A 802 -37.33 -36.66 62.78
CA GLN A 802 -35.94 -36.37 63.12
C GLN A 802 -35.79 -35.97 64.60
N GLU A 803 -36.74 -35.21 65.15
CA GLU A 803 -36.86 -34.87 66.58
C GLU A 803 -37.00 -36.12 67.44
N LYS A 804 -37.95 -36.99 67.09
CA LYS A 804 -38.14 -38.25 67.81
C LYS A 804 -36.89 -39.13 67.80
N LEU A 805 -36.17 -39.19 66.68
CA LEU A 805 -34.94 -39.95 66.57
C LEU A 805 -33.81 -39.32 67.42
N TYR A 806 -33.70 -38.00 67.42
CA TYR A 806 -32.77 -37.25 68.26
C TYR A 806 -33.03 -37.51 69.75
N ASP A 807 -34.30 -37.39 70.20
CA ASP A 807 -34.69 -37.66 71.59
C ASP A 807 -34.34 -39.10 71.99
N SER A 808 -34.61 -40.06 71.09
CA SER A 808 -34.31 -41.47 71.33
C SER A 808 -32.81 -41.73 71.48
N LEU A 809 -31.94 -40.98 70.79
CA LEU A 809 -30.49 -41.11 70.87
C LEU A 809 -29.91 -40.35 72.07
N GLU A 810 -30.53 -39.25 72.48
CA GLU A 810 -30.15 -38.50 73.69
C GLU A 810 -30.41 -39.32 74.97
N GLU A 811 -31.43 -40.19 74.98
CA GLU A 811 -31.76 -41.08 76.09
C GLU A 811 -30.92 -42.38 76.15
N VAL A 812 -30.17 -42.73 75.10
CA VAL A 812 -29.42 -44.00 75.02
C VAL A 812 -28.06 -43.90 75.73
N ASP A 813 -27.83 -44.81 76.68
CA ASP A 813 -26.54 -44.95 77.36
C ASP A 813 -25.48 -45.59 76.43
N VAL A 814 -24.23 -45.11 76.51
CA VAL A 814 -23.13 -45.41 75.55
C VAL A 814 -22.83 -46.92 75.44
N ASP A 815 -23.21 -47.70 76.45
CA ASP A 815 -22.96 -49.14 76.55
C ASP A 815 -24.01 -50.03 75.84
N ASN A 816 -25.08 -49.48 75.28
CA ASN A 816 -26.21 -50.28 74.77
C ASN A 816 -26.15 -50.53 73.26
N ALA A 817 -26.08 -51.80 72.84
CA ALA A 817 -25.82 -52.24 71.45
C ALA A 817 -26.97 -52.03 70.42
N GLN A 818 -27.92 -51.11 70.65
CA GLN A 818 -29.08 -50.90 69.76
C GLN A 818 -28.87 -49.85 68.64
N PHE A 819 -27.65 -49.41 68.38
CA PHE A 819 -27.35 -48.34 67.40
C PHE A 819 -27.71 -48.67 65.94
N SER A 820 -27.78 -49.96 65.58
CA SER A 820 -28.16 -50.37 64.22
C SER A 820 -29.59 -49.95 63.84
N GLY A 821 -30.48 -49.83 64.83
CA GLY A 821 -31.84 -49.34 64.61
C GLY A 821 -31.85 -47.86 64.25
N SER A 822 -31.16 -47.02 65.05
CA SER A 822 -31.08 -45.58 64.83
C SER A 822 -30.35 -45.20 63.54
N VAL A 823 -29.29 -45.92 63.14
CA VAL A 823 -28.62 -45.71 61.85
C VAL A 823 -29.58 -46.02 60.68
N ARG A 824 -30.36 -47.09 60.80
CA ARG A 824 -31.38 -47.44 59.79
C ARG A 824 -32.48 -46.38 59.73
N GLU A 825 -33.00 -45.93 60.87
CA GLU A 825 -34.03 -44.89 60.92
C GLU A 825 -33.51 -43.56 60.36
N GLN A 826 -32.26 -43.17 60.66
CA GLN A 826 -31.62 -41.99 60.09
C GLN A 826 -31.48 -42.11 58.56
N GLN A 827 -31.17 -43.30 58.04
CA GLN A 827 -31.12 -43.56 56.60
C GLN A 827 -32.52 -43.48 55.96
N GLU A 828 -33.55 -44.05 56.60
CA GLU A 828 -34.93 -43.94 56.14
C GLU A 828 -35.40 -42.47 56.12
N LEU A 829 -35.01 -41.66 57.09
CA LEU A 829 -35.26 -40.22 57.10
C LEU A 829 -34.56 -39.49 55.97
N ARG A 830 -33.30 -39.84 55.70
CA ARG A 830 -32.54 -39.28 54.58
C ARG A 830 -33.22 -39.57 53.24
N ASP A 831 -33.71 -40.79 53.06
CA ASP A 831 -34.43 -41.18 51.85
C ASP A 831 -35.80 -40.46 51.73
N LEU A 832 -36.52 -40.31 52.86
CA LEU A 832 -37.77 -39.53 52.93
C LEU A 832 -37.56 -38.06 52.56
N PHE A 833 -36.48 -37.44 53.03
CA PHE A 833 -36.12 -36.07 52.69
C PHE A 833 -35.84 -35.90 51.19
N GLY A 834 -35.40 -36.96 50.51
CA GLY A 834 -35.26 -37.01 49.05
C GLY A 834 -36.54 -36.61 48.31
N HIS A 835 -37.71 -37.04 48.79
CA HIS A 835 -38.98 -36.65 48.18
C HIS A 835 -39.35 -35.19 48.42
N VAL A 836 -38.96 -34.63 49.57
CA VAL A 836 -39.16 -33.20 49.89
C VAL A 836 -38.26 -32.35 48.99
N ASP A 837 -37.00 -32.74 48.85
CA ASP A 837 -36.00 -32.13 47.97
C ASP A 837 -36.46 -32.15 46.50
N ASP A 838 -36.88 -33.30 45.96
CA ASP A 838 -37.38 -33.41 44.59
C ASP A 838 -38.57 -32.48 44.34
N SER A 839 -39.48 -32.38 45.32
CA SER A 839 -40.66 -31.53 45.25
C SER A 839 -40.31 -30.04 45.31
N LEU A 840 -39.35 -29.67 46.17
CA LEU A 840 -38.82 -28.31 46.27
C LEU A 840 -38.08 -27.91 45.00
N PHE A 841 -37.26 -28.80 44.44
CA PHE A 841 -36.59 -28.60 43.16
C PHE A 841 -37.63 -28.37 42.06
N ALA A 842 -38.64 -29.22 41.98
CA ALA A 842 -39.77 -29.11 41.07
C ALA A 842 -40.54 -27.77 41.15
N LEU A 843 -40.69 -27.21 42.36
CA LEU A 843 -41.33 -25.93 42.59
C LEU A 843 -40.38 -24.76 42.27
N SER A 844 -39.09 -24.90 42.56
CA SER A 844 -38.05 -23.91 42.28
C SER A 844 -37.81 -23.65 40.79
N LEU A 845 -38.20 -24.59 39.92
CA LEU A 845 -38.19 -24.43 38.45
C LEU A 845 -39.36 -23.56 37.95
N ARG A 846 -40.36 -23.31 38.79
CA ARG A 846 -41.53 -22.47 38.49
C ARG A 846 -41.49 -21.14 39.22
N ARG A 847 -41.02 -21.15 40.47
CA ARG A 847 -40.88 -19.94 41.29
C ARG A 847 -39.42 -19.68 41.58
N ALA A 848 -38.94 -18.58 41.02
CA ALA A 848 -37.53 -18.27 41.09
C ALA A 848 -37.05 -17.90 42.50
N GLU A 849 -37.94 -17.31 43.30
CA GLU A 849 -37.72 -16.84 44.67
C GLU A 849 -37.37 -17.98 45.65
N LEU A 850 -37.72 -19.22 45.32
CA LEU A 850 -37.47 -20.37 46.19
C LEU A 850 -36.01 -20.82 46.23
N SER A 851 -35.18 -20.46 45.25
CA SER A 851 -34.00 -21.29 44.94
C SER A 851 -32.86 -21.30 45.96
N GLU A 852 -32.24 -20.16 46.25
CA GLU A 852 -30.92 -20.12 46.90
C GLU A 852 -30.98 -20.51 48.37
N PHE A 853 -31.87 -19.88 49.15
CA PHE A 853 -32.06 -20.21 50.56
C PHE A 853 -32.50 -21.66 50.74
N VAL A 854 -33.41 -22.14 49.89
CA VAL A 854 -33.86 -23.54 49.95
C VAL A 854 -32.71 -24.48 49.60
N ASN A 855 -31.93 -24.23 48.53
CA ASN A 855 -30.80 -25.08 48.17
C ASN A 855 -29.73 -25.10 49.26
N GLU A 856 -29.47 -23.97 49.92
CA GLU A 856 -28.59 -23.89 51.08
C GLU A 856 -29.11 -24.74 52.24
N GLN A 857 -30.38 -24.57 52.65
CA GLN A 857 -30.97 -25.34 53.76
C GLN A 857 -31.08 -26.84 53.43
N ILE A 858 -31.43 -27.21 52.19
CA ILE A 858 -31.43 -28.61 51.76
C ILE A 858 -29.99 -29.17 51.81
N THR A 859 -28.99 -28.40 51.39
CA THR A 859 -27.58 -28.80 51.49
C THR A 859 -27.15 -28.99 52.95
N GLU A 860 -27.58 -28.11 53.86
CA GLU A 860 -27.38 -28.27 55.30
C GLU A 860 -28.01 -29.57 55.81
N VAL A 861 -29.25 -29.87 55.41
CA VAL A 861 -29.92 -31.12 55.81
C VAL A 861 -29.11 -32.33 55.35
N TYR A 862 -28.80 -32.46 54.05
CA TYR A 862 -28.04 -33.63 53.57
C TYR A 862 -26.64 -33.73 54.20
N TYR A 863 -25.90 -32.61 54.29
CA TYR A 863 -24.57 -32.61 54.88
C TYR A 863 -24.59 -33.11 56.32
N ASN A 864 -25.50 -32.58 57.14
CA ASN A 864 -25.61 -32.95 58.54
C ASN A 864 -26.23 -34.36 58.72
N MET A 865 -27.11 -34.81 57.83
CA MET A 865 -27.61 -36.19 57.84
C MET A 865 -26.51 -37.20 57.51
N ASP A 866 -25.72 -36.93 56.46
CA ASP A 866 -24.60 -37.79 56.07
C ASP A 866 -23.54 -37.84 57.17
N LYS A 867 -23.25 -36.69 57.81
CA LYS A 867 -22.34 -36.61 58.96
C LYS A 867 -22.88 -37.28 60.22
N SER A 868 -24.19 -37.22 60.44
CA SER A 868 -24.86 -37.97 61.51
C SER A 868 -24.70 -39.47 61.28
N LEU A 869 -25.00 -39.96 60.07
CA LEU A 869 -24.82 -41.37 59.70
C LEU A 869 -23.37 -41.84 59.85
N GLU A 870 -22.40 -41.06 59.37
CA GLU A 870 -20.96 -41.33 59.51
C GLU A 870 -20.57 -41.42 61.00
N SER A 871 -20.94 -40.42 61.80
CA SER A 871 -20.61 -40.36 63.22
C SER A 871 -21.27 -41.49 64.02
N LEU A 872 -22.55 -41.78 63.76
CA LEU A 872 -23.27 -42.86 64.43
C LEU A 872 -22.71 -44.23 64.05
N ALA A 873 -22.29 -44.43 62.79
CA ALA A 873 -21.61 -45.66 62.36
C ALA A 873 -20.24 -45.84 63.03
N GLU A 874 -19.53 -44.74 63.32
CA GLU A 874 -18.26 -44.73 64.06
C GLU A 874 -18.42 -44.75 65.59
N SER A 875 -19.65 -44.92 66.11
CA SER A 875 -19.97 -44.86 67.55
C SER A 875 -19.68 -43.49 68.22
N GLN A 876 -19.62 -42.42 67.43
CA GLN A 876 -19.46 -41.03 67.86
C GLN A 876 -20.83 -40.39 68.12
N ILE A 877 -21.52 -40.86 69.16
CA ILE A 877 -22.93 -40.53 69.45
C ILE A 877 -23.13 -39.02 69.66
N TYR A 878 -22.30 -38.38 70.50
CA TYR A 878 -22.44 -36.95 70.78
C TYR A 878 -22.28 -36.08 69.53
N GLN A 879 -21.35 -36.42 68.63
CA GLN A 879 -21.23 -35.74 67.34
C GLN A 879 -22.44 -36.02 66.44
N GLY A 880 -22.90 -37.27 66.36
CA GLY A 880 -24.10 -37.65 65.61
C GLY A 880 -25.34 -36.87 66.02
N ILE A 881 -25.61 -36.78 67.33
CA ILE A 881 -26.71 -36.00 67.93
C ILE A 881 -26.55 -34.51 67.60
N SER A 882 -25.35 -33.95 67.69
CA SER A 882 -25.09 -32.56 67.29
C SER A 882 -25.46 -32.30 65.83
N TYR A 883 -25.14 -33.24 64.93
CA TYR A 883 -25.51 -33.12 63.52
C TYR A 883 -27.02 -33.24 63.31
N GLN A 884 -27.71 -34.12 64.03
CA GLN A 884 -29.18 -34.20 63.98
C GLN A 884 -29.85 -32.89 64.42
N LYS A 885 -29.29 -32.19 65.40
CA LYS A 885 -29.78 -30.86 65.80
C LYS A 885 -29.62 -29.83 64.66
N TYR A 886 -28.52 -29.88 63.91
CA TYR A 886 -28.36 -29.03 62.73
C TYR A 886 -29.36 -29.38 61.61
N VAL A 887 -29.68 -30.67 61.42
CA VAL A 887 -30.74 -31.12 60.50
C VAL A 887 -32.08 -30.50 60.89
N MET A 888 -32.46 -30.54 62.17
CA MET A 888 -33.70 -29.92 62.65
C MET A 888 -33.72 -28.41 62.44
N ASN A 889 -32.64 -27.71 62.78
CA ASN A 889 -32.54 -26.26 62.56
C ASN A 889 -32.77 -25.90 61.08
N ALA A 890 -32.07 -26.58 60.17
CA ALA A 890 -32.21 -26.33 58.73
C ALA A 890 -33.63 -26.67 58.21
N SER A 891 -34.22 -27.75 58.71
CA SER A 891 -35.59 -28.16 58.35
C SER A 891 -36.64 -27.16 58.84
N ASN A 892 -36.47 -26.64 60.05
CA ASN A 892 -37.37 -25.64 60.63
C ASN A 892 -37.23 -24.29 59.94
N SER A 893 -36.00 -23.85 59.64
CA SER A 893 -35.75 -22.65 58.84
C SER A 893 -36.35 -22.76 57.44
N LEU A 894 -36.26 -23.94 56.81
CA LEU A 894 -36.88 -24.20 55.53
C LEU A 894 -38.41 -24.18 55.63
N ALA A 895 -38.99 -24.78 56.68
CA ALA A 895 -40.43 -24.77 56.90
C ALA A 895 -40.98 -23.36 57.14
N ASP A 896 -40.29 -22.55 57.93
CA ASP A 896 -40.66 -21.15 58.18
C ASP A 896 -40.65 -20.31 56.90
N PHE A 897 -39.58 -20.43 56.10
CA PHE A 897 -39.48 -19.74 54.82
C PHE A 897 -40.61 -20.14 53.85
N LEU A 898 -40.89 -21.44 53.73
CA LEU A 898 -41.97 -21.94 52.89
C LEU A 898 -43.34 -21.47 53.41
N ALA A 899 -43.57 -21.49 54.72
CA ALA A 899 -44.82 -21.01 55.31
C ALA A 899 -45.06 -19.51 55.01
N ASN A 900 -44.02 -18.68 55.14
CA ASN A 900 -44.09 -17.25 54.81
C ASN A 900 -44.39 -17.04 53.31
N MET A 901 -43.77 -17.81 52.44
CA MET A 901 -44.05 -17.74 51.00
C MET A 901 -45.48 -18.18 50.68
N LEU A 902 -45.96 -19.26 51.31
CA LEU A 902 -47.34 -19.73 51.15
C LEU A 902 -48.35 -18.68 51.63
N ASP A 903 -48.06 -17.99 52.74
CA ASP A 903 -48.90 -16.92 53.25
C ASP A 903 -48.93 -15.73 52.27
N ASN A 904 -47.77 -15.30 51.75
CA ASN A 904 -47.69 -14.29 50.70
C ASN A 904 -48.51 -14.68 49.45
N MET A 905 -48.43 -15.94 49.03
CA MET A 905 -49.23 -16.46 47.92
C MET A 905 -50.73 -16.45 48.24
N GLN A 906 -51.15 -16.87 49.44
CA GLN A 906 -52.56 -16.86 49.85
C GLN A 906 -53.12 -15.44 49.98
N GLN A 907 -52.32 -14.49 50.49
CA GLN A 907 -52.68 -13.08 50.55
C GLN A 907 -52.84 -12.48 49.14
N SER A 908 -51.95 -12.83 48.20
CA SER A 908 -52.07 -12.40 46.79
C SER A 908 -53.31 -12.99 46.10
N MET A 909 -53.71 -14.22 46.45
CA MET A 909 -54.93 -14.87 45.94
C MET A 909 -56.21 -14.28 46.54
N GLN A 910 -56.19 -13.83 47.80
CA GLN A 910 -57.36 -13.24 48.46
C GLN A 910 -57.77 -11.87 47.89
N ALA A 911 -56.90 -11.20 47.13
CA ALA A 911 -57.21 -9.96 46.43
C ALA A 911 -57.91 -10.17 45.05
N GLY A 912 -58.02 -11.40 44.56
CA GLY A 912 -58.43 -11.73 43.19
C GLY A 912 -59.90 -12.13 43.00
N LYS A 913 -60.84 -11.21 43.19
CA LYS A 913 -62.20 -11.31 42.59
C LYS A 913 -62.63 -9.95 42.02
N GLY A 914 -61.96 -9.54 40.94
CA GLY A 914 -62.30 -8.35 40.16
C GLY A 914 -61.71 -8.47 38.75
N GLN A 915 -62.57 -8.44 37.75
CA GLN A 915 -62.24 -8.57 36.33
C GLN A 915 -61.80 -7.20 35.77
N GLY A 916 -60.60 -7.10 35.18
CA GLY A 916 -60.16 -5.89 34.47
C GLY A 916 -58.73 -5.95 33.96
N GLN A 917 -58.58 -5.98 32.63
CA GLN A 917 -57.34 -5.80 31.86
C GLN A 917 -56.71 -4.41 32.10
N GLY A 918 -55.36 -4.38 32.14
CA GLY A 918 -54.57 -3.15 31.94
C GLY A 918 -53.32 -3.14 32.80
N GLN A 919 -52.24 -3.74 32.30
CA GLN A 919 -50.90 -3.55 32.82
C GLN A 919 -50.40 -2.22 32.27
N ASP A 920 -50.55 -1.15 33.06
CA ASP A 920 -49.71 0.05 32.96
C ASP A 920 -49.95 0.92 34.21
N PHE A 921 -48.85 1.23 34.91
CA PHE A 921 -48.72 2.13 36.08
C PHE A 921 -49.00 1.52 37.48
N GLN A 922 -47.92 1.17 38.22
CA GLN A 922 -47.95 0.55 39.57
C GLN A 922 -48.10 1.55 40.74
N LEU A 923 -48.53 2.78 40.46
CA LEU A 923 -48.73 3.79 41.52
C LEU A 923 -49.73 3.35 42.62
N PRO A 924 -50.81 2.59 42.32
CA PRO A 924 -51.70 2.06 43.34
C PRO A 924 -51.01 1.10 44.33
N ASP A 925 -50.04 0.32 43.88
CA ASP A 925 -49.27 -0.61 44.73
C ASP A 925 -48.32 0.16 45.65
N ILE A 926 -47.69 1.23 45.15
CA ILE A 926 -46.86 2.15 45.94
C ILE A 926 -47.71 2.85 47.02
N ILE A 927 -48.93 3.28 46.68
CA ILE A 927 -49.90 3.89 47.62
C ILE A 927 -50.34 2.88 48.69
N LYS A 928 -50.55 1.63 48.29
CA LYS A 928 -50.94 0.56 49.21
C LYS A 928 -49.80 0.22 50.17
N GLY A 929 -48.58 0.01 49.66
CA GLY A 929 -47.39 -0.23 50.48
C GLY A 929 -47.10 0.93 51.44
N GLN A 930 -47.26 2.18 50.98
CA GLN A 930 -47.13 3.36 51.83
C GLN A 930 -48.24 3.46 52.89
N GLY A 931 -49.45 2.97 52.59
CA GLY A 931 -50.57 2.88 53.51
C GLY A 931 -50.39 1.81 54.59
N GLU A 932 -49.88 0.64 54.23
CA GLU A 932 -49.53 -0.44 55.17
C GLU A 932 -48.41 0.00 56.12
N LEU A 933 -47.40 0.71 55.59
CA LEU A 933 -46.32 1.28 56.40
C LEU A 933 -46.84 2.32 57.43
N LYS A 934 -47.83 3.12 57.02
CA LYS A 934 -48.52 4.06 57.90
C LYS A 934 -49.29 3.34 59.01
N GLU A 935 -50.04 2.28 58.69
CA GLU A 935 -50.76 1.49 59.69
C GLU A 935 -49.81 0.80 60.68
N LYS A 936 -48.67 0.28 60.20
CA LYS A 936 -47.60 -0.31 61.02
C LYS A 936 -46.99 0.74 61.98
N MET A 937 -46.74 1.97 61.51
CA MET A 937 -46.27 3.08 62.37
C MET A 937 -47.34 3.61 63.35
N GLU A 938 -48.60 3.71 62.94
CA GLU A 938 -49.70 4.15 63.83
C GLU A 938 -49.98 3.11 64.94
N GLY A 939 -49.77 1.82 64.65
CA GLY A 939 -49.77 0.74 65.63
C GLY A 939 -48.65 0.85 66.68
N MET A 940 -47.45 1.26 66.27
CA MET A 940 -46.32 1.51 67.17
C MET A 940 -46.50 2.78 68.03
N GLY A 941 -47.12 3.82 67.46
CA GLY A 941 -47.40 5.08 68.17
C GLY A 941 -48.43 4.98 69.31
N GLN A 942 -49.20 3.88 69.39
CA GLN A 942 -50.22 3.66 70.44
C GLN A 942 -49.73 2.89 71.67
N GLN A 943 -48.50 2.35 71.69
CA GLN A 943 -47.96 1.65 72.87
C GLN A 943 -47.58 2.57 74.06
N GLY A 944 -47.84 3.88 73.96
CA GLY A 944 -47.63 4.86 75.05
C GLY A 944 -48.75 5.00 76.09
N GLN A 945 -49.87 4.27 76.01
CA GLN A 945 -50.91 4.29 77.04
C GLN A 945 -51.27 2.88 77.52
N GLY A 946 -51.12 2.67 78.83
CA GLY A 946 -51.01 1.34 79.42
C GLY A 946 -52.29 0.54 79.68
N LYS A 947 -52.01 -0.77 79.92
CA LYS A 947 -52.78 -1.88 80.55
C LYS A 947 -53.79 -2.66 79.68
N PRO A 948 -54.08 -3.95 80.02
CA PRO A 948 -53.20 -5.01 80.54
C PRO A 948 -53.39 -6.39 79.84
N GLN A 949 -52.43 -7.26 80.10
CA GLN A 949 -52.25 -8.68 79.75
C GLN A 949 -53.44 -9.64 80.05
N LYS A 950 -53.73 -10.54 79.10
CA LYS A 950 -54.35 -11.90 79.19
C LYS A 950 -54.27 -12.50 77.76
N GLY A 951 -53.85 -13.73 77.46
CA GLY A 951 -54.07 -15.03 78.08
C GLY A 951 -54.76 -15.94 77.04
N GLN A 952 -54.10 -17.02 76.60
CA GLN A 952 -54.54 -17.98 75.57
C GLN A 952 -55.96 -18.54 75.79
N GLY A 953 -56.66 -18.84 74.68
CA GLY A 953 -57.85 -19.70 74.65
C GLY A 953 -58.48 -19.79 73.26
N GLU A 954 -58.55 -21.01 72.72
CA GLU A 954 -59.21 -21.41 71.46
C GLU A 954 -60.74 -21.12 71.44
N GLY A 955 -61.32 -20.98 70.23
CA GLY A 955 -62.77 -21.01 70.05
C GLY A 955 -63.29 -20.62 68.66
N GLN A 956 -63.92 -21.58 67.99
CA GLN A 956 -64.62 -21.61 66.69
C GLN A 956 -65.53 -20.43 66.27
N GLN A 957 -65.56 -20.24 64.94
CA GLN A 957 -66.66 -19.91 64.01
C GLN A 957 -67.86 -19.03 64.44
N GLY A 958 -68.19 -18.05 63.59
CA GLY A 958 -69.55 -17.51 63.48
C GLY A 958 -69.69 -16.39 62.45
N GLU A 959 -70.39 -16.66 61.34
CA GLU A 959 -70.80 -15.73 60.29
C GLU A 959 -71.62 -14.52 60.80
N GLY A 960 -71.58 -13.38 60.09
CA GLY A 960 -72.42 -12.23 60.44
C GLY A 960 -72.34 -11.04 59.47
N GLN A 961 -73.12 -11.12 58.41
CA GLN A 961 -73.41 -10.16 57.35
C GLN A 961 -73.77 -8.69 57.72
N LYS A 962 -73.51 -7.82 56.73
CA LYS A 962 -74.22 -6.58 56.28
C LYS A 962 -73.85 -5.21 56.88
N GLY A 963 -73.65 -4.25 55.96
CA GLY A 963 -74.17 -2.90 56.15
C GLY A 963 -73.47 -1.78 55.39
N ASP A 964 -73.84 -1.59 54.12
CA ASP A 964 -73.49 -0.50 53.20
C ASP A 964 -73.65 0.94 53.72
N GLY A 965 -72.75 1.82 53.22
CA GLY A 965 -73.03 3.15 52.63
C GLY A 965 -73.55 4.27 53.55
N GLN A 966 -73.32 5.57 53.30
CA GLN A 966 -72.67 6.31 52.23
C GLN A 966 -72.76 7.81 52.64
N LYS A 967 -71.73 8.61 52.30
CA LYS A 967 -71.79 10.03 51.81
C LYS A 967 -72.40 11.11 52.75
N GLN A 968 -72.04 12.41 52.71
CA GLN A 968 -71.30 13.28 51.81
C GLN A 968 -71.13 14.67 52.47
N GLY A 969 -70.09 15.40 52.07
CA GLY A 969 -70.16 16.83 51.70
C GLY A 969 -69.58 17.83 52.71
N GLU A 970 -68.42 18.44 52.43
CA GLU A 970 -68.16 19.62 51.58
C GLU A 970 -68.44 20.98 52.26
N GLY A 971 -67.47 21.91 52.18
CA GLY A 971 -67.72 23.34 52.36
C GLY A 971 -66.58 24.15 52.98
N GLU A 972 -65.84 24.86 52.13
CA GLU A 972 -64.71 25.76 52.40
C GLU A 972 -65.06 27.05 53.20
N GLY A 973 -64.02 27.74 53.73
CA GLY A 973 -63.96 29.21 53.60
C GLY A 973 -63.51 30.09 54.78
N LYS A 974 -62.19 30.37 54.84
CA LYS A 974 -61.49 31.68 55.02
C LYS A 974 -61.56 32.56 56.30
N SER A 975 -60.33 33.00 56.67
CA SER A 975 -59.91 34.29 57.29
C SER A 975 -60.13 34.43 58.82
N GLN A 976 -59.27 35.04 59.65
CA GLN A 976 -58.35 36.18 59.45
C GLN A 976 -57.39 36.37 60.67
N SER A 977 -56.18 36.90 60.41
CA SER A 977 -55.37 37.88 61.19
C SER A 977 -54.88 37.63 62.63
N GLY A 978 -53.62 38.06 62.91
CA GLY A 978 -53.22 38.41 64.28
C GLY A 978 -51.74 38.68 64.65
N GLN A 979 -50.96 39.37 63.82
CA GLN A 979 -49.97 40.42 64.17
C GLN A 979 -49.08 40.38 65.45
N GLY A 980 -47.76 40.60 65.30
CA GLY A 980 -46.88 41.08 66.39
C GLY A 980 -45.37 41.19 66.11
N ASN A 981 -44.93 42.31 65.49
CA ASN A 981 -43.72 43.16 65.74
C ASN A 981 -42.51 42.63 66.55
N LYS A 982 -41.24 43.06 66.40
CA LYS A 982 -40.46 43.93 65.49
C LYS A 982 -39.02 43.99 66.05
N ALA A 983 -38.04 44.28 65.18
CA ALA A 983 -36.69 44.85 65.46
C ALA A 983 -35.68 43.93 66.18
N GLY A 984 -34.39 43.93 65.84
CA GLY A 984 -33.63 44.71 64.87
C GLY A 984 -32.13 44.56 65.17
N GLU A 985 -31.35 44.42 64.08
CA GLU A 985 -29.96 44.87 63.85
C GLU A 985 -28.80 44.48 64.78
N GLY A 986 -27.62 44.22 64.16
CA GLY A 986 -26.35 44.55 64.83
C GLY A 986 -25.09 43.73 64.54
N GLN A 987 -24.69 43.61 63.27
CA GLN A 987 -23.34 43.40 62.70
C GLN A 987 -22.07 43.17 63.57
N LYS A 988 -21.27 42.21 63.04
CA LYS A 988 -19.81 42.21 62.73
C LYS A 988 -18.76 41.92 63.83
N GLY A 989 -17.90 40.94 63.50
CA GLY A 989 -16.46 41.22 63.34
C GLY A 989 -15.47 40.41 64.19
N GLN A 990 -14.93 39.33 63.58
CA GLN A 990 -13.58 38.76 63.67
C GLN A 990 -12.74 38.81 64.97
N GLY A 991 -12.28 37.61 65.36
CA GLY A 991 -10.84 37.31 65.41
C GLY A 991 -10.18 37.34 66.80
N GLY A 992 -9.88 36.15 67.31
CA GLY A 992 -9.01 35.96 68.48
C GLY A 992 -8.61 34.50 68.63
N GLU A 993 -7.48 34.14 68.01
CA GLU A 993 -6.75 32.89 68.24
C GLU A 993 -6.39 32.68 69.71
N LYS A 994 -6.53 31.43 70.20
CA LYS A 994 -5.47 30.64 70.87
C LYS A 994 -6.06 29.40 71.55
N GLY A 995 -5.41 28.26 71.31
CA GLY A 995 -5.45 27.10 72.22
C GLY A 995 -5.54 25.74 71.54
N GLU A 996 -4.44 25.25 70.97
CA GLU A 996 -4.25 23.82 70.65
C GLU A 996 -4.05 22.97 71.92
N GLY A 997 -4.39 21.68 71.84
CA GLY A 997 -3.78 20.66 72.72
C GLY A 997 -4.61 19.40 72.97
N LYS A 998 -4.32 18.33 72.23
CA LYS A 998 -4.76 16.94 72.47
C LYS A 998 -4.23 16.40 73.81
N GLU A 999 -5.02 15.56 74.47
CA GLU A 999 -4.73 14.15 74.84
C GLU A 999 -5.56 13.68 76.06
N GLY A 1000 -6.15 12.49 75.93
CA GLY A 1000 -5.87 11.37 76.84
C GLY A 1000 -6.41 11.34 78.28
N LYS A 1001 -7.30 10.36 78.51
CA LYS A 1001 -7.47 9.50 79.71
C LYS A 1001 -8.19 10.04 80.98
N ARG A 1002 -9.32 9.33 81.20
CA ARG A 1002 -9.79 8.65 82.43
C ARG A 1002 -10.31 9.46 83.63
N SER A 1003 -11.56 9.10 83.93
CA SER A 1003 -12.10 8.71 85.24
C SER A 1003 -12.75 9.80 86.11
N LYS A 1004 -14.03 9.56 86.40
CA LYS A 1004 -14.74 9.81 87.67
C LYS A 1004 -15.96 8.89 87.62
N GLY A 1005 -16.30 8.09 88.63
CA GLY A 1005 -16.28 8.39 90.06
C GLY A 1005 -17.73 8.56 90.49
N GLU A 1006 -18.21 7.61 91.29
CA GLU A 1006 -19.61 7.48 91.75
C GLU A 1006 -20.13 8.67 92.57
N ASN A 1007 -21.45 8.87 92.43
CA ASN A 1007 -22.48 8.89 93.48
C ASN A 1007 -23.28 10.19 93.76
N GLY A 1008 -24.61 10.00 93.75
CA GLY A 1008 -25.67 10.81 94.39
C GLY A 1008 -26.19 12.01 93.59
N GLY A 1009 -27.47 12.21 93.29
CA GLY A 1009 -28.71 11.48 93.61
C GLY A 1009 -29.92 12.37 93.25
N HIS A 1010 -30.89 11.76 92.55
CA HIS A 1010 -32.33 12.10 92.41
C HIS A 1010 -32.83 13.37 91.71
N GLY A 1011 -33.58 13.14 90.61
CA GLY A 1011 -34.83 13.86 90.32
C GLY A 1011 -35.00 14.41 88.89
N GLY A 1012 -35.50 13.59 87.95
CA GLY A 1012 -36.02 14.07 86.65
C GLY A 1012 -36.32 12.93 85.68
N GLN A 1013 -37.60 12.80 85.27
CA GLN A 1013 -38.17 11.75 84.42
C GLN A 1013 -37.41 11.52 83.11
N GLY A 1014 -37.30 10.24 82.73
CA GLY A 1014 -36.58 9.77 81.56
C GLY A 1014 -37.35 9.83 80.24
N GLN A 1015 -36.55 9.85 79.17
CA GLN A 1015 -36.87 9.25 77.88
C GLN A 1015 -35.87 8.10 77.72
N GLY A 1016 -36.39 6.87 77.69
CA GLY A 1016 -35.58 5.67 77.51
C GLY A 1016 -34.98 5.63 76.10
N GLN A 1017 -33.75 5.13 75.99
CA GLN A 1017 -33.21 4.68 74.72
C GLN A 1017 -34.08 3.53 74.19
N PRO A 1018 -34.38 3.49 72.88
CA PRO A 1018 -35.15 2.41 72.29
C PRO A 1018 -34.43 1.07 72.49
N SER A 1019 -35.20 0.03 72.77
CA SER A 1019 -34.73 -1.35 72.89
C SER A 1019 -34.15 -1.88 71.57
N GLU A 1020 -33.31 -2.92 71.61
CA GLU A 1020 -32.72 -3.55 70.42
C GLU A 1020 -33.79 -4.08 69.45
N ALA A 1021 -34.94 -4.52 69.98
CA ALA A 1021 -36.12 -4.90 69.19
C ALA A 1021 -36.79 -3.70 68.50
N GLU A 1022 -36.95 -2.57 69.19
CA GLU A 1022 -37.49 -1.33 68.59
C GLU A 1022 -36.55 -0.77 67.50
N LEU A 1023 -35.23 -0.91 67.67
CA LEU A 1023 -34.25 -0.51 66.64
C LEU A 1023 -34.30 -1.41 65.40
N GLN A 1024 -34.52 -2.71 65.59
CA GLN A 1024 -34.69 -3.66 64.48
C GLN A 1024 -35.98 -3.37 63.70
N GLU A 1025 -37.08 -3.11 64.40
CA GLU A 1025 -38.36 -2.73 63.79
C GLU A 1025 -38.28 -1.38 63.04
N ILE A 1026 -37.59 -0.38 63.60
CA ILE A 1026 -37.33 0.90 62.92
C ILE A 1026 -36.50 0.71 61.64
N TYR A 1027 -35.51 -0.19 61.67
CA TYR A 1027 -34.68 -0.50 60.51
C TYR A 1027 -35.45 -1.25 59.41
N GLU A 1028 -36.40 -2.12 59.78
CA GLU A 1028 -37.30 -2.78 58.83
C GLU A 1028 -38.23 -1.77 58.15
N ILE A 1029 -38.84 -0.85 58.91
CA ILE A 1029 -39.68 0.23 58.35
C ILE A 1029 -38.87 1.13 57.41
N TYR A 1030 -37.62 1.43 57.76
CA TYR A 1030 -36.71 2.16 56.89
C TYR A 1030 -36.44 1.42 55.56
N LYS A 1031 -36.17 0.12 55.61
CA LYS A 1031 -35.94 -0.72 54.43
C LYS A 1031 -37.17 -0.79 53.53
N GLU A 1032 -38.35 -0.99 54.11
CA GLU A 1032 -39.64 -1.00 53.39
C GLU A 1032 -39.90 0.37 52.73
N GLN A 1033 -39.71 1.49 53.44
CA GLN A 1033 -39.84 2.84 52.87
C GLN A 1033 -38.86 3.10 51.72
N GLN A 1034 -37.61 2.63 51.83
CA GLN A 1034 -36.58 2.82 50.82
C GLN A 1034 -36.94 2.09 49.51
N ILE A 1035 -37.52 0.89 49.61
CA ILE A 1035 -38.03 0.12 48.47
C ILE A 1035 -39.17 0.89 47.79
N ILE A 1036 -40.14 1.39 48.57
CA ILE A 1036 -41.27 2.17 48.05
C ILE A 1036 -40.77 3.44 47.33
N ARG A 1037 -39.73 4.10 47.87
CA ARG A 1037 -39.10 5.27 47.22
C ARG A 1037 -38.41 4.91 45.90
N GLN A 1038 -37.66 3.80 45.86
CA GLN A 1038 -36.99 3.35 44.63
C GLN A 1038 -37.98 2.96 43.53
N GLN A 1039 -39.08 2.29 43.89
CA GLN A 1039 -40.16 1.97 42.96
C GLN A 1039 -40.80 3.24 42.38
N LEU A 1040 -41.06 4.24 43.22
CA LEU A 1040 -41.58 5.53 42.76
C LEU A 1040 -40.59 6.28 41.85
N GLU A 1041 -39.28 6.21 42.15
CA GLU A 1041 -38.23 6.84 41.34
C GLU A 1041 -38.11 6.20 39.95
N GLN A 1042 -38.21 4.88 39.86
CA GLN A 1042 -38.26 4.16 38.59
C GLN A 1042 -39.49 4.53 37.77
N GLN A 1043 -40.68 4.54 38.38
CA GLN A 1043 -41.92 4.92 37.70
C GLN A 1043 -41.93 6.42 37.26
N LEU A 1044 -41.12 7.27 37.90
CA LEU A 1044 -40.92 8.68 37.52
C LEU A 1044 -40.07 8.87 36.26
N GLN A 1045 -39.16 7.94 35.95
CA GLN A 1045 -38.36 7.97 34.73
C GLN A 1045 -39.20 7.71 33.47
N ASP A 1046 -40.29 6.97 33.62
CA ASP A 1046 -41.20 6.61 32.52
C ASP A 1046 -42.31 7.67 32.27
N MET A 1047 -42.39 8.73 33.08
CA MET A 1047 -43.38 9.80 32.90
C MET A 1047 -42.94 10.89 31.90
N ILE A 1048 -43.75 11.10 30.86
CA ILE A 1048 -43.46 12.01 29.71
C ILE A 1048 -43.75 13.51 30.02
N ASN A 1049 -44.53 13.85 31.06
CA ASN A 1049 -44.94 15.24 31.34
C ASN A 1049 -44.08 15.96 32.41
N ALA A 1050 -43.54 17.13 32.04
CA ALA A 1050 -42.67 17.96 32.89
C ALA A 1050 -43.35 18.58 34.14
N GLY A 1051 -44.69 18.59 34.19
CA GLY A 1051 -45.46 19.06 35.35
C GLY A 1051 -45.54 18.04 36.49
N ASP A 1052 -45.74 16.77 36.14
CA ASP A 1052 -45.91 15.66 37.08
C ASP A 1052 -44.56 15.12 37.58
N GLN A 1053 -43.51 15.22 36.76
CA GLN A 1053 -42.12 14.99 37.21
C GLN A 1053 -41.71 15.90 38.38
N LYS A 1054 -42.17 17.17 38.41
CA LYS A 1054 -41.85 18.09 39.53
C LYS A 1054 -42.59 17.71 40.82
N LEU A 1055 -43.82 17.19 40.70
CA LEU A 1055 -44.58 16.69 41.85
C LEU A 1055 -43.93 15.43 42.41
N GLY A 1056 -43.54 14.48 41.55
CA GLY A 1056 -42.85 13.25 41.96
C GLY A 1056 -41.45 13.48 42.52
N GLN A 1057 -40.65 14.40 41.96
CA GLN A 1057 -39.35 14.79 42.55
C GLN A 1057 -39.49 15.41 43.95
N LYS A 1058 -40.55 16.20 44.18
CA LYS A 1058 -40.84 16.75 45.51
C LYS A 1058 -41.24 15.64 46.50
N LEU A 1059 -41.98 14.64 46.03
CA LEU A 1059 -42.41 13.50 46.82
C LEU A 1059 -41.24 12.56 47.20
N LEU A 1060 -40.33 12.27 46.27
CA LEU A 1060 -39.10 11.52 46.56
C LEU A 1060 -38.27 12.19 47.67
N LYS A 1061 -38.17 13.51 47.62
CA LYS A 1061 -37.48 14.29 48.66
C LYS A 1061 -38.21 14.23 50.01
N GLN A 1062 -39.54 14.21 50.02
CA GLN A 1062 -40.31 14.04 51.25
C GLN A 1062 -40.15 12.63 51.86
N MET A 1063 -40.02 11.60 51.03
CA MET A 1063 -39.73 10.23 51.46
C MET A 1063 -38.31 10.13 52.06
N GLU A 1064 -37.31 10.75 51.43
CA GLU A 1064 -35.96 10.88 51.98
C GLU A 1064 -35.92 11.66 53.31
N ASP A 1065 -36.66 12.77 53.42
CA ASP A 1065 -36.78 13.56 54.66
C ASP A 1065 -37.53 12.80 55.78
N PHE A 1066 -38.35 11.81 55.44
CA PHE A 1066 -39.01 10.92 56.39
C PHE A 1066 -38.07 9.81 56.84
N GLU A 1067 -37.36 9.17 55.91
CA GLU A 1067 -36.32 8.16 56.18
C GLU A 1067 -35.25 8.68 57.15
N ASN A 1068 -34.74 9.89 56.91
CA ASN A 1068 -33.74 10.51 57.78
C ASN A 1068 -34.28 10.80 59.19
N ASP A 1069 -35.54 11.24 59.30
CA ASP A 1069 -36.18 11.55 60.58
C ASP A 1069 -36.56 10.29 61.36
N LEU A 1070 -36.87 9.20 60.66
CA LEU A 1070 -37.11 7.89 61.24
C LEU A 1070 -35.81 7.30 61.82
N LEU A 1071 -34.69 7.45 61.12
CA LEU A 1071 -33.37 7.01 61.62
C LEU A 1071 -32.85 7.88 62.77
N GLU A 1072 -33.07 9.20 62.74
CA GLU A 1072 -32.54 10.13 63.75
C GLU A 1072 -33.39 10.15 65.03
N ASN A 1073 -34.71 10.07 64.90
CA ASN A 1073 -35.65 10.32 66.01
C ASN A 1073 -36.62 9.16 66.28
N GLY A 1074 -36.65 8.10 65.46
CA GLY A 1074 -37.57 6.98 65.60
C GLY A 1074 -39.04 7.32 65.24
N VAL A 1075 -39.97 6.49 65.72
CA VAL A 1075 -41.41 6.70 65.52
C VAL A 1075 -41.89 7.83 66.46
N THR A 1076 -42.06 9.04 65.91
CA THR A 1076 -42.52 10.23 66.62
C THR A 1076 -43.77 10.80 65.95
N GLN A 1077 -44.50 11.67 66.64
CA GLN A 1077 -45.66 12.36 66.05
C GLN A 1077 -45.29 13.15 64.78
N ARG A 1078 -44.02 13.59 64.67
CA ARG A 1078 -43.46 14.25 63.49
C ARG A 1078 -43.28 13.27 62.33
N SER A 1079 -42.66 12.10 62.55
CA SER A 1079 -42.51 11.09 61.49
C SER A 1079 -43.87 10.50 61.06
N ILE A 1080 -44.82 10.33 61.99
CA ILE A 1080 -46.22 9.98 61.68
C ILE A 1080 -46.93 11.08 60.85
N SER A 1081 -46.68 12.35 61.10
CA SER A 1081 -47.25 13.44 60.28
C SER A 1081 -46.64 13.48 58.86
N LYS A 1082 -45.37 13.12 58.72
CA LYS A 1082 -44.67 13.07 57.43
C LYS A 1082 -45.15 11.91 56.57
N ILE A 1083 -45.28 10.71 57.14
CA ILE A 1083 -45.82 9.54 56.40
C ILE A 1083 -47.26 9.78 55.95
N ASN A 1084 -48.07 10.46 56.77
CA ASN A 1084 -49.42 10.90 56.40
C ASN A 1084 -49.41 11.90 55.22
N THR A 1085 -48.43 12.80 55.18
CA THR A 1085 -48.28 13.77 54.09
C THR A 1085 -47.83 13.10 52.79
N ILE A 1086 -46.91 12.13 52.88
CA ILE A 1086 -46.44 11.33 51.75
C ILE A 1086 -47.62 10.53 51.14
N GLN A 1087 -48.43 9.88 51.98
CA GLN A 1087 -49.63 9.15 51.53
C GLN A 1087 -50.61 10.08 50.78
N TYR A 1088 -50.83 11.29 51.30
CA TYR A 1088 -51.74 12.25 50.68
C TYR A 1088 -51.22 12.76 49.32
N GLU A 1089 -49.93 13.05 49.19
CA GLU A 1089 -49.33 13.52 47.92
C GLU A 1089 -49.22 12.38 46.89
N LEU A 1090 -49.05 11.12 47.32
CA LEU A 1090 -49.15 9.94 46.44
C LEU A 1090 -50.57 9.77 45.87
N LEU A 1091 -51.61 9.85 46.71
CA LEU A 1091 -53.02 9.82 46.27
C LEU A 1091 -53.36 10.96 45.29
N LYS A 1092 -52.69 12.11 45.44
CA LYS A 1092 -52.85 13.24 44.52
C LYS A 1092 -52.14 13.01 43.18
N LEU A 1093 -50.99 12.32 43.19
CA LEU A 1093 -50.27 11.90 41.98
C LEU A 1093 -51.07 10.83 41.20
N GLU A 1094 -51.75 9.91 41.90
CA GLU A 1094 -52.68 8.94 41.31
C GLU A 1094 -53.85 9.62 40.58
N ASN A 1095 -54.49 10.59 41.23
CA ASN A 1095 -55.59 11.34 40.64
C ASN A 1095 -55.16 12.19 39.42
N ALA A 1096 -53.89 12.58 39.34
CA ALA A 1096 -53.33 13.27 38.18
C ALA A 1096 -53.08 12.31 37.01
N ALA A 1097 -52.50 11.12 37.29
CA ALA A 1097 -52.26 10.07 36.30
C ALA A 1097 -53.57 9.50 35.72
N LEU A 1098 -54.59 9.27 36.56
CA LEU A 1098 -55.90 8.74 36.16
C LEU A 1098 -56.71 9.67 35.23
N LYS A 1099 -56.43 10.99 35.23
CA LYS A 1099 -57.09 11.95 34.31
C LYS A 1099 -56.53 11.92 32.88
N GLN A 1100 -55.46 11.17 32.61
CA GLN A 1100 -54.76 11.16 31.32
C GLN A 1100 -54.96 9.90 30.46
N GLY A 1101 -55.80 8.95 30.89
CA GLY A 1101 -56.01 7.66 30.21
C GLY A 1101 -56.73 7.74 28.84
N GLN A 1102 -56.11 8.31 27.81
CA GLN A 1102 -56.49 8.11 26.41
C GLN A 1102 -55.27 7.66 25.56
N LYS A 1103 -55.30 6.36 25.20
CA LYS A 1103 -54.60 5.61 24.14
C LYS A 1103 -53.21 6.09 23.67
N SER A 1104 -52.22 5.21 23.85
CA SER A 1104 -50.97 5.22 23.08
C SER A 1104 -51.20 4.60 21.69
N GLU A 1105 -51.43 5.45 20.67
CA GLU A 1105 -51.31 5.05 19.28
C GLU A 1105 -49.88 5.28 18.80
N ARG A 1106 -49.22 4.19 18.38
CA ARG A 1106 -48.12 4.12 17.40
C ARG A 1106 -47.14 5.30 17.41
N GLU A 1107 -45.94 5.06 17.96
CA GLU A 1107 -44.78 5.82 17.51
C GLU A 1107 -44.51 5.52 16.03
N SER A 1108 -44.83 6.50 15.19
CA SER A 1108 -44.32 6.61 13.83
C SER A 1108 -42.83 6.88 13.91
N ASN A 1109 -41.99 5.89 13.55
CA ASN A 1109 -40.61 6.13 13.16
C ASN A 1109 -40.59 7.03 11.92
N THR A 1110 -40.61 8.33 12.18
CA THR A 1110 -40.59 9.36 11.16
C THR A 1110 -39.13 9.59 10.80
N ASN A 1111 -38.67 8.89 9.76
CA ASN A 1111 -37.49 9.17 8.93
C ASN A 1111 -36.54 10.24 9.47
N THR A 1112 -35.76 9.92 10.51
CA THR A 1112 -34.45 10.54 10.65
C THR A 1112 -33.65 10.00 9.47
N LYS A 1113 -33.46 10.84 8.45
CA LYS A 1113 -32.39 10.60 7.49
C LYS A 1113 -31.08 10.76 8.28
N ASP A 1114 -30.72 9.71 9.01
CA ASP A 1114 -29.41 9.56 9.56
C ASP A 1114 -28.48 9.51 8.36
N PHE A 1115 -27.62 10.53 8.27
CA PHE A 1115 -26.52 10.48 7.33
C PHE A 1115 -25.72 9.22 7.67
N LYS A 1116 -25.82 8.20 6.80
CA LYS A 1116 -24.97 7.03 6.83
C LYS A 1116 -23.57 7.49 6.43
N ASN A 1117 -22.87 8.14 7.36
CA ASN A 1117 -21.47 8.39 7.20
C ASN A 1117 -20.74 7.10 7.56
N PRO A 1118 -19.74 6.67 6.76
CA PRO A 1118 -18.92 5.53 7.13
C PRO A 1118 -18.19 5.83 8.44
N ILE A 1119 -18.23 4.89 9.37
CA ILE A 1119 -17.46 4.93 10.61
C ILE A 1119 -16.03 4.52 10.26
N ILE A 1120 -15.20 5.54 10.10
CA ILE A 1120 -13.77 5.43 9.77
C ILE A 1120 -12.85 5.63 10.98
N THR A 1121 -13.43 5.79 12.18
CA THR A 1121 -12.69 5.91 13.43
C THR A 1121 -12.16 4.56 13.88
N LYS A 1122 -11.07 4.57 14.65
CA LYS A 1122 -10.51 3.37 15.27
C LYS A 1122 -11.54 2.79 16.28
N PRO A 1123 -12.03 1.55 16.11
CA PRO A 1123 -12.90 0.90 17.07
C PRO A 1123 -12.17 0.60 18.40
N GLN A 1124 -12.85 0.74 19.53
CA GLN A 1124 -12.32 0.40 20.86
C GLN A 1124 -11.90 -1.07 20.96
N VAL A 1125 -12.62 -1.97 20.26
CA VAL A 1125 -12.29 -3.41 20.18
C VAL A 1125 -10.87 -3.67 19.65
N LEU A 1126 -10.33 -2.75 18.83
CA LEU A 1126 -8.96 -2.85 18.30
C LEU A 1126 -7.87 -2.32 19.24
N GLU A 1127 -8.21 -1.73 20.40
CA GLU A 1127 -7.21 -1.28 21.37
C GLU A 1127 -6.49 -2.46 22.04
N ASN A 1128 -7.23 -3.50 22.42
CA ASN A 1128 -6.67 -4.68 23.07
C ASN A 1128 -5.85 -5.56 22.12
N TYR A 1129 -6.15 -5.53 20.82
CA TYR A 1129 -5.49 -6.39 19.82
C TYR A 1129 -4.09 -5.89 19.39
N ARG A 1130 -3.75 -4.62 19.67
CA ARG A 1130 -2.45 -4.01 19.25
C ARG A 1130 -1.37 -3.98 20.33
N ASN A 1131 -1.67 -4.21 21.61
CA ASN A 1131 -0.63 -4.25 22.65
C ASN A 1131 0.44 -5.32 22.37
N GLU A 1132 0.14 -6.35 21.58
CA GLU A 1132 1.11 -7.35 21.13
C GLU A 1132 1.86 -6.97 19.83
N ILE A 1133 1.34 -6.04 19.02
CA ILE A 1133 1.86 -5.70 17.68
C ILE A 1133 2.69 -4.40 17.68
N GLU A 1134 2.41 -3.47 18.59
CA GLU A 1134 3.06 -2.15 18.61
C GLU A 1134 4.56 -2.23 18.96
N ILE A 1135 4.99 -3.25 19.71
CA ILE A 1135 6.40 -3.48 20.08
C ILE A 1135 7.25 -3.97 18.87
N LEU A 1136 6.64 -4.52 17.83
CA LEU A 1136 7.32 -5.07 16.64
C LEU A 1136 7.31 -4.14 15.41
N ASN A 1137 6.54 -3.05 15.42
CA ASN A 1137 6.33 -2.20 14.24
C ASN A 1137 7.36 -1.06 14.10
N ARG A 1138 8.66 -1.38 14.17
CA ARG A 1138 9.68 -0.61 13.40
C ARG A 1138 9.74 -1.18 11.98
N GLN A 1139 8.64 -1.13 11.25
CA GLN A 1139 8.65 -1.52 9.84
C GLN A 1139 9.33 -0.42 9.02
N ALA A 1140 10.37 -0.79 8.27
CA ALA A 1140 11.08 0.12 7.40
C ALA A 1140 10.11 0.66 6.33
N LEU A 1141 10.04 1.99 6.20
CA LEU A 1141 9.31 2.64 5.10
C LEU A 1141 9.76 2.00 3.77
N PRO A 1142 8.83 1.72 2.83
CA PRO A 1142 9.22 1.20 1.53
C PRO A 1142 10.26 2.14 0.91
N LEU A 1143 11.46 1.62 0.70
CA LEU A 1143 12.54 2.38 0.08
C LEU A 1143 12.09 2.78 -1.33
N ARG A 1144 12.30 4.05 -1.71
CA ARG A 1144 12.02 4.50 -3.07
C ARG A 1144 12.74 3.60 -4.09
N PRO A 1145 12.19 3.38 -5.30
CA PRO A 1145 12.72 2.41 -6.26
C PRO A 1145 14.21 2.62 -6.61
N ASN A 1146 14.67 3.88 -6.61
CA ASN A 1146 16.08 4.23 -6.82
C ASN A 1146 17.01 3.70 -5.72
N PHE A 1147 16.58 3.73 -4.45
CA PHE A 1147 17.33 3.15 -3.34
C PHE A 1147 17.22 1.64 -3.31
N GLN A 1148 16.07 1.05 -3.67
CA GLN A 1148 15.96 -0.41 -3.82
C GLN A 1148 16.92 -0.96 -4.87
N ASN A 1149 17.05 -0.27 -6.02
CA ASN A 1149 17.99 -0.69 -7.06
C ASN A 1149 19.44 -0.54 -6.60
N ARG A 1150 19.81 0.56 -5.92
CA ARG A 1150 21.15 0.72 -5.34
C ARG A 1150 21.46 -0.33 -4.27
N VAL A 1151 20.48 -0.69 -3.45
CA VAL A 1151 20.61 -1.75 -2.44
C VAL A 1151 20.74 -3.12 -3.09
N LYS A 1152 19.95 -3.42 -4.12
CA LYS A 1152 20.10 -4.66 -4.92
C LYS A 1152 21.45 -4.73 -5.62
N ASP A 1153 21.95 -3.63 -6.16
CA ASP A 1153 23.28 -3.57 -6.79
C ASP A 1153 24.40 -3.72 -5.76
N TYR A 1154 24.25 -3.12 -4.58
CA TYR A 1154 25.16 -3.30 -3.43
C TYR A 1154 25.22 -4.77 -2.99
N PHE A 1155 24.08 -5.44 -2.85
CA PHE A 1155 24.03 -6.86 -2.47
C PHE A 1155 24.39 -7.84 -3.60
N LYS A 1156 24.37 -7.41 -4.86
CA LYS A 1156 24.91 -8.19 -6.00
C LYS A 1156 26.43 -8.12 -6.10
N SER A 1157 27.10 -7.30 -5.29
CA SER A 1157 28.55 -7.11 -5.33
C SER A 1157 29.34 -8.18 -4.56
N ASP A 1158 28.65 -9.00 -3.74
CA ASP A 1158 29.25 -9.93 -2.77
C ASP A 1158 28.75 -11.40 -2.92
N ASP A 1159 28.28 -11.80 -4.10
CA ASP A 1159 28.02 -13.23 -4.45
C ASP A 1159 28.94 -13.73 -5.57
#